data_AF-A0A0K1E792-F1
#
_entry.id   AF-A0A0K1E792-F1
#
_cell.length_a   1.000
_cell.length_b   1.000
_cell.length_c   1.000
_cell.angle_alpha   90.00
_cell.angle_beta   90.00
_cell.angle_gamma   90.00
#
_symmetry.space_group_name_H-M   'P 1'
#
loop_
_entity.id
_entity.type
_entity.pdbx_description
1 polymer ?
#
loop_
_entity_poly.entity_id
_entity_poly.type
_entity_poly.pdbx_seq_one_letter_code
_entity_poly.pdbx_strand_id
1 'polypeptide(L)'
;MPPSKQRRVCAMPIRNSGFFVQSAGRGGFFLQDGAGRDGAELLVPLDGPPYGIAHHVLDTSSDPPVWRYVNTFGAELGPVDAVSLIRSNFGDPGNLEVAARAGDRLALFWRPAELGATWSSAYPLTSGVTGAPALIQGTWGHRGCFELVTPISAGGLAHWVRDNDTSGLPWRGPVLIGAGVGRLDAVALVQSNLGGAGHLEVIARRGDTLMHCWCGPDRVWSEPTEILSGVSGRPALLQGRTGKRGHFELVAPLKVAGVGHWVRDNDDPALPWRGPQIFATELGRCAEVSLLQRAGGPPSRLEAVVVAGDHVAHFSRDTAGWFRRAIFSSMPPPRPTPGPTATPGGPSSIRLPEAPSMPTESAAPSSTMRQEAVFEPPTGSPPSETTPPHAAPSPSTAPATSAVPSHIAPATSATPSHTAQVTKPEPVPHVRASSPAVPSPLRAGRHAAGFRRLTDVPLSEDACYADARPFEGLVYQSPERMTALLYYPAQASGEGAAVATEAPFPVVALAHTRRLQGEGGRDDTTQDYRQLSGLMAHLARHGFVVIAPDLSWLTPEEGPVRRAAALRDALAHLRAGSRGLLLADFERVGLLGHGLGGTAALGLALDRESLFDVRAVALLAPPDAAQSGHHLAGLPPTLELRSLTDGSLPERPHASSALADTVPAPRHLVTVPGVTPYGYTTSLDLQAPSGGASALPRRAQQQIAKAYVTAFFTHYLRGEDHLAWLSGDASLTELAELELQVHVEAR
;
A
#
# COMPACT_ATOMS: atom_id res chain seq x y z
N MET A 1 -2.88 -55.57 -17.37
CA MET A 1 -2.41 -54.75 -18.52
C MET A 1 -3.55 -53.86 -19.01
N PRO A 2 -3.24 -52.67 -19.57
CA PRO A 2 -3.89 -51.36 -19.32
C PRO A 2 -4.70 -50.90 -20.58
N PRO A 3 -4.97 -49.60 -20.90
CA PRO A 3 -4.74 -48.34 -20.16
C PRO A 3 -5.87 -47.27 -20.17
N SER A 4 -5.63 -46.28 -19.31
CA SER A 4 -6.06 -44.87 -19.25
C SER A 4 -6.21 -44.11 -20.58
N LYS A 5 -7.12 -43.11 -20.61
CA LYS A 5 -6.91 -41.85 -21.35
C LYS A 5 -7.42 -40.62 -20.57
N GLN A 6 -6.47 -39.79 -20.16
CA GLN A 6 -6.63 -38.35 -19.91
C GLN A 6 -7.21 -37.65 -21.15
N ARG A 7 -8.04 -36.63 -20.96
CA ARG A 7 -8.16 -35.51 -21.90
C ARG A 7 -8.13 -34.17 -21.16
N ARG A 8 -6.92 -33.60 -21.16
CA ARG A 8 -6.55 -32.18 -21.29
C ARG A 8 -7.66 -31.17 -20.96
N VAL A 9 -7.56 -30.56 -19.77
CA VAL A 9 -8.07 -29.19 -19.57
C VAL A 9 -7.07 -28.27 -20.25
N CYS A 10 -7.46 -27.81 -21.44
CA CYS A 10 -6.76 -26.76 -22.16
C CYS A 10 -7.09 -25.46 -21.43
N ALA A 11 -6.22 -25.00 -20.54
CA ALA A 11 -6.21 -23.62 -20.10
C ALA A 11 -5.80 -22.77 -21.31
N MET A 12 -6.78 -22.32 -22.10
CA MET A 12 -6.54 -21.26 -23.07
C MET A 12 -6.77 -19.90 -22.38
N PRO A 13 -5.84 -18.96 -22.56
CA PRO A 13 -5.82 -17.69 -21.84
C PRO A 13 -6.98 -16.80 -22.27
N ILE A 14 -7.48 -16.02 -21.31
CA ILE A 14 -8.34 -14.87 -21.56
C ILE A 14 -7.56 -13.93 -22.49
N ARG A 15 -7.85 -13.98 -23.79
CA ARG A 15 -7.37 -13.02 -24.78
C ARG A 15 -8.55 -12.16 -25.23
N ASN A 16 -8.33 -10.84 -25.14
CA ASN A 16 -9.14 -9.74 -25.67
C ASN A 16 -10.31 -9.25 -24.81
N SER A 17 -9.99 -8.42 -23.82
CA SER A 17 -10.75 -7.20 -23.47
C SER A 17 -9.91 -6.39 -22.48
N GLY A 18 -9.00 -5.56 -23.02
CA GLY A 18 -8.16 -4.69 -22.19
C GLY A 18 -9.03 -3.71 -21.42
N PHE A 19 -9.00 -3.82 -20.09
CA PHE A 19 -9.51 -2.78 -19.20
C PHE A 19 -8.59 -1.57 -19.32
N PHE A 20 -9.13 -0.40 -19.68
CA PHE A 20 -8.41 0.87 -19.58
C PHE A 20 -8.97 1.67 -18.43
N VAL A 21 -8.22 1.75 -17.33
CA VAL A 21 -8.26 2.91 -16.44
C VAL A 21 -6.94 3.62 -16.71
N GLN A 22 -6.97 4.55 -17.68
CA GLN A 22 -5.83 5.42 -17.91
C GLN A 22 -5.98 6.63 -16.98
N SER A 23 -4.86 7.03 -16.40
CA SER A 23 -4.61 8.07 -15.39
C SER A 23 -5.06 7.81 -13.94
N ALA A 24 -4.02 7.65 -13.11
CA ALA A 24 -4.07 7.92 -11.68
C ALA A 24 -4.63 9.34 -11.44
N GLY A 25 -5.82 9.43 -10.84
CA GLY A 25 -6.38 10.68 -10.33
C GLY A 25 -7.72 11.14 -10.94
N ARG A 26 -8.30 10.40 -11.90
CA ARG A 26 -9.61 10.72 -12.48
C ARG A 26 -10.64 9.64 -12.19
N GLY A 27 -11.49 9.89 -11.19
CA GLY A 27 -12.37 8.88 -10.60
C GLY A 27 -13.38 8.27 -11.56
N GLY A 28 -13.30 6.96 -11.76
CA GLY A 28 -14.38 6.12 -12.31
C GLY A 28 -15.26 5.57 -11.19
N PHE A 29 -16.55 5.41 -11.46
CA PHE A 29 -17.52 4.89 -10.47
C PHE A 29 -18.18 3.62 -10.98
N PHE A 30 -18.33 2.67 -10.06
CA PHE A 30 -19.00 1.38 -10.23
C PHE A 30 -20.37 1.44 -9.57
N LEU A 31 -21.43 1.06 -10.28
CA LEU A 31 -22.75 0.84 -9.71
C LEU A 31 -23.16 -0.62 -9.95
N GLN A 32 -23.45 -1.37 -8.89
CA GLN A 32 -24.10 -2.67 -9.00
C GLN A 32 -25.62 -2.43 -9.03
N ASP A 33 -26.31 -3.02 -10.01
CA ASP A 33 -27.75 -2.82 -10.16
C ASP A 33 -28.51 -3.45 -8.98
N GLY A 34 -29.25 -2.59 -8.27
CA GLY A 34 -30.14 -2.97 -7.19
C GLY A 34 -31.58 -3.14 -7.67
N ALA A 35 -31.84 -3.94 -8.71
CA ALA A 35 -33.20 -4.15 -9.20
C ALA A 35 -33.40 -5.48 -9.96
N GLY A 36 -32.94 -6.60 -9.40
CA GLY A 36 -33.37 -7.94 -9.85
C GLY A 36 -32.94 -8.36 -11.27
N ARG A 37 -32.02 -7.64 -11.90
CA ARG A 37 -31.24 -8.13 -13.05
C ARG A 37 -29.77 -8.16 -12.65
N ASP A 38 -29.07 -9.24 -12.99
CA ASP A 38 -27.64 -9.46 -12.73
C ASP A 38 -26.73 -8.57 -13.62
N GLY A 39 -27.00 -7.25 -13.69
CA GLY A 39 -26.21 -6.29 -14.46
C GLY A 39 -25.41 -5.34 -13.56
N ALA A 40 -24.24 -4.90 -14.01
CA ALA A 40 -23.47 -3.84 -13.35
C ALA A 40 -23.13 -2.74 -14.37
N GLU A 41 -23.05 -1.50 -13.92
CA GLU A 41 -22.80 -0.32 -14.75
C GLU A 41 -21.47 0.34 -14.35
N LEU A 42 -20.71 0.80 -15.35
CA LEU A 42 -19.41 1.44 -15.16
C LEU A 42 -19.30 2.69 -16.04
N LEU A 43 -18.90 3.80 -15.41
CA LEU A 43 -18.58 5.05 -16.09
C LEU A 43 -17.09 5.39 -15.97
N VAL A 44 -16.47 5.71 -17.10
CA VAL A 44 -15.04 6.00 -17.20
C VAL A 44 -14.82 7.36 -17.88
N PRO A 45 -14.28 8.36 -17.18
CA PRO A 45 -13.84 9.61 -17.81
C PRO A 45 -12.75 9.35 -18.86
N LEU A 46 -12.80 10.05 -20.00
CA LEU A 46 -11.86 9.88 -21.10
C LEU A 46 -10.74 10.93 -21.06
N ASP A 47 -9.50 10.47 -21.13
CA ASP A 47 -8.28 11.30 -21.03
C ASP A 47 -7.84 11.96 -22.34
N GLY A 48 -8.52 11.66 -23.45
CA GLY A 48 -8.19 12.18 -24.76
C GLY A 48 -9.42 12.25 -25.67
N PRO A 49 -9.29 12.91 -26.84
CA PRO A 49 -10.37 12.99 -27.80
C PRO A 49 -10.75 11.60 -28.37
N PRO A 50 -12.06 11.29 -28.50
CA PRO A 50 -13.19 12.14 -28.09
C PRO A 50 -13.27 12.23 -26.55
N TYR A 51 -13.32 13.46 -26.02
CA TYR A 51 -13.48 13.70 -24.59
C TYR A 51 -14.87 13.25 -24.12
N GLY A 52 -15.06 13.20 -22.80
CA GLY A 52 -16.35 12.87 -22.18
C GLY A 52 -16.25 11.67 -21.25
N ILE A 53 -17.33 10.89 -21.19
CA ILE A 53 -17.52 9.79 -20.26
C ILE A 53 -17.97 8.57 -21.05
N ALA A 54 -17.21 7.48 -20.99
CA ALA A 54 -17.56 6.20 -21.58
C ALA A 54 -18.43 5.38 -20.61
N HIS A 55 -19.55 4.86 -21.12
CA HIS A 55 -20.50 4.03 -20.40
C HIS A 55 -20.34 2.56 -20.81
N HIS A 56 -20.21 1.68 -19.83
CA HIS A 56 -20.09 0.24 -20.00
C HIS A 56 -21.09 -0.51 -19.11
N VAL A 57 -21.59 -1.65 -19.62
CA VAL A 57 -22.48 -2.58 -18.90
C VAL A 57 -21.79 -3.93 -18.77
N LEU A 58 -21.91 -4.59 -17.62
CA LEU A 58 -21.47 -5.96 -17.42
C LEU A 58 -22.49 -6.93 -18.03
N ASP A 59 -22.07 -7.66 -19.07
CA ASP A 59 -22.82 -8.76 -19.66
C ASP A 59 -22.50 -10.05 -18.87
N THR A 60 -23.46 -10.48 -18.06
CA THR A 60 -23.41 -11.72 -17.28
C THR A 60 -23.94 -12.94 -18.02
N SER A 61 -24.44 -12.77 -19.26
CA SER A 61 -24.87 -13.90 -20.10
C SER A 61 -23.69 -14.70 -20.68
N SER A 62 -22.48 -14.14 -20.64
CA SER A 62 -21.23 -14.82 -20.99
C SER A 62 -20.53 -15.39 -19.75
N ASP A 63 -19.86 -16.54 -19.90
CA ASP A 63 -18.96 -17.11 -18.88
C ASP A 63 -17.52 -17.22 -19.45
N PRO A 64 -16.55 -16.45 -18.94
CA PRO A 64 -16.69 -15.45 -17.88
C PRO A 64 -17.51 -14.21 -18.32
N PRO A 65 -18.08 -13.44 -17.37
CA PRO A 65 -18.82 -12.23 -17.68
C PRO A 65 -17.91 -11.16 -18.31
N VAL A 66 -18.45 -10.36 -19.24
CA VAL A 66 -17.67 -9.40 -20.05
C VAL A 66 -18.28 -8.01 -19.99
N TRP A 67 -17.46 -6.98 -19.82
CA TRP A 67 -17.92 -5.59 -19.93
C TRP A 67 -18.09 -5.19 -21.39
N ARG A 68 -19.25 -4.62 -21.73
CA ARG A 68 -19.57 -4.10 -23.06
C ARG A 68 -19.64 -2.59 -23.04
N TYR A 69 -18.95 -1.96 -23.98
CA TYR A 69 -19.11 -0.54 -24.26
C TYR A 69 -20.53 -0.27 -24.79
N VAL A 70 -21.18 0.75 -24.24
CA VAL A 70 -22.51 1.21 -24.65
C VAL A 70 -22.37 2.42 -25.55
N ASN A 71 -21.84 3.51 -25.01
CA ASN A 71 -21.65 4.78 -25.70
C ASN A 71 -20.69 5.71 -24.93
N THR A 72 -20.43 6.87 -25.50
CA THR A 72 -19.73 7.98 -24.85
C THR A 72 -20.66 9.19 -24.85
N PHE A 73 -20.68 9.95 -23.76
CA PHE A 73 -21.49 11.18 -23.61
C PHE A 73 -20.69 12.28 -22.91
N GLY A 74 -21.22 13.51 -22.90
CA GLY A 74 -20.60 14.63 -22.18
C GLY A 74 -19.33 15.20 -22.84
N ALA A 75 -19.10 14.94 -24.13
CA ALA A 75 -17.94 15.44 -24.87
C ALA A 75 -17.85 16.98 -24.87
N GLU A 76 -19.00 17.66 -24.75
CA GLU A 76 -19.11 19.11 -24.64
C GLU A 76 -18.44 19.68 -23.38
N LEU A 77 -18.20 18.85 -22.35
CA LEU A 77 -17.50 19.27 -21.14
C LEU A 77 -15.99 19.38 -21.34
N GLY A 78 -15.44 18.77 -22.39
CA GLY A 78 -14.01 18.53 -22.53
C GLY A 78 -13.52 17.46 -21.54
N PRO A 79 -12.27 17.53 -21.06
CA PRO A 79 -11.75 16.57 -20.09
C PRO A 79 -12.60 16.50 -18.82
N VAL A 80 -13.13 15.32 -18.53
CA VAL A 80 -13.87 15.04 -17.30
C VAL A 80 -12.91 14.46 -16.28
N ASP A 81 -12.94 14.95 -15.05
CA ASP A 81 -12.03 14.52 -13.99
C ASP A 81 -12.67 13.50 -13.03
N ALA A 82 -13.99 13.52 -12.82
CA ALA A 82 -14.66 12.60 -11.90
C ALA A 82 -16.18 12.51 -12.15
N VAL A 83 -16.80 11.36 -11.87
CA VAL A 83 -18.24 11.11 -12.18
C VAL A 83 -19.01 10.32 -11.12
N SER A 84 -19.86 10.92 -10.27
CA SER A 84 -20.73 10.12 -9.39
C SER A 84 -21.95 9.58 -10.15
N LEU A 85 -22.30 8.30 -9.94
CA LEU A 85 -23.43 7.62 -10.59
C LEU A 85 -24.38 7.04 -9.53
N ILE A 86 -25.68 7.23 -9.73
CA ILE A 86 -26.74 6.50 -9.03
C ILE A 86 -27.76 5.95 -10.04
N ARG A 87 -28.49 4.90 -9.64
CA ARG A 87 -29.80 4.58 -10.24
C ARG A 87 -30.88 5.19 -9.36
N SER A 88 -31.70 6.06 -9.91
CA SER A 88 -32.82 6.67 -9.19
C SER A 88 -34.09 5.84 -9.31
N ASN A 89 -35.09 6.16 -8.51
CA ASN A 89 -36.44 5.59 -8.62
C ASN A 89 -37.33 6.24 -9.69
N PHE A 90 -36.75 7.04 -10.60
CA PHE A 90 -37.48 7.61 -11.73
C PHE A 90 -37.54 6.60 -12.87
N GLY A 91 -38.73 6.21 -13.31
CA GLY A 91 -38.90 5.18 -14.34
C GLY A 91 -38.72 3.76 -13.79
N ASP A 92 -38.82 2.77 -14.68
CA ASP A 92 -38.70 1.34 -14.33
C ASP A 92 -37.73 0.67 -15.33
N PRO A 93 -36.61 0.05 -14.88
CA PRO A 93 -36.15 -0.17 -13.50
C PRO A 93 -35.56 1.05 -12.76
N GLY A 94 -35.50 2.22 -13.40
CA GLY A 94 -34.93 3.44 -12.80
C GLY A 94 -33.87 4.09 -13.67
N ASN A 95 -33.89 5.41 -13.75
CA ASN A 95 -32.95 6.21 -14.55
C ASN A 95 -31.54 6.14 -13.97
N LEU A 96 -30.53 6.18 -14.84
CA LEU A 96 -29.16 6.47 -14.42
C LEU A 96 -29.00 7.98 -14.29
N GLU A 97 -28.39 8.44 -13.19
CA GLU A 97 -28.18 9.86 -12.90
C GLU A 97 -26.71 10.08 -12.55
N VAL A 98 -26.10 11.09 -13.16
CA VAL A 98 -24.65 11.34 -13.08
C VAL A 98 -24.38 12.77 -12.67
N ALA A 99 -23.43 12.94 -11.75
CA ALA A 99 -22.78 14.21 -11.47
C ALA A 99 -21.31 14.15 -11.95
N ALA A 100 -20.93 14.99 -12.90
CA ALA A 100 -19.62 15.00 -13.52
C ALA A 100 -18.88 16.30 -13.24
N ARG A 101 -17.62 16.19 -12.76
CA ARG A 101 -16.72 17.34 -12.62
C ARG A 101 -15.78 17.41 -13.83
N ALA A 102 -15.72 18.57 -14.46
CA ALA A 102 -14.77 18.90 -15.53
C ALA A 102 -14.05 20.22 -15.18
N GLY A 103 -12.81 20.12 -14.73
CA GLY A 103 -12.10 21.25 -14.12
C GLY A 103 -12.79 21.72 -12.84
N ASP A 104 -13.13 22.99 -12.77
CA ASP A 104 -13.87 23.59 -11.65
C ASP A 104 -15.39 23.54 -11.83
N ARG A 105 -15.90 22.98 -12.94
CA ARG A 105 -17.33 22.94 -13.28
C ARG A 105 -17.95 21.62 -12.87
N LEU A 106 -19.20 21.68 -12.40
CA LEU A 106 -20.02 20.52 -12.10
C LEU A 106 -21.26 20.51 -13.00
N ALA A 107 -21.49 19.39 -13.68
CA ALA A 107 -22.62 19.19 -14.58
C ALA A 107 -23.35 17.89 -14.24
N LEU A 108 -24.64 17.85 -14.56
CA LEU A 108 -25.52 16.70 -14.33
C LEU A 108 -25.96 16.09 -15.65
N PHE A 109 -26.08 14.77 -15.67
CA PHE A 109 -26.64 14.00 -16.78
C PHE A 109 -27.61 12.98 -16.24
N TRP A 110 -28.54 12.56 -17.08
CA TRP A 110 -29.39 11.43 -16.78
C TRP A 110 -29.67 10.61 -18.04
N ARG A 111 -29.99 9.33 -17.86
CA ARG A 111 -30.38 8.43 -18.93
C ARG A 111 -31.58 7.60 -18.50
N PRO A 112 -32.67 7.58 -19.27
CA PRO A 112 -33.79 6.68 -19.02
C PRO A 112 -33.38 5.22 -19.02
N ALA A 113 -34.11 4.40 -18.26
CA ALA A 113 -33.86 2.96 -18.20
C ALA A 113 -34.23 2.21 -19.50
N GLU A 114 -34.96 2.86 -20.40
CA GLU A 114 -35.49 2.29 -21.63
C GLU A 114 -34.38 1.82 -22.60
N LEU A 115 -34.68 0.74 -23.32
CA LEU A 115 -33.77 0.20 -24.33
C LEU A 115 -33.55 1.23 -25.45
N GLY A 116 -32.30 1.53 -25.77
CA GLY A 116 -31.95 2.53 -26.79
C GLY A 116 -31.99 3.98 -26.31
N ALA A 117 -32.34 4.25 -25.05
CA ALA A 117 -32.30 5.60 -24.49
C ALA A 117 -30.89 6.21 -24.56
N THR A 118 -30.83 7.51 -24.86
CA THR A 118 -29.60 8.31 -24.88
C THR A 118 -29.42 9.09 -23.58
N TRP A 119 -28.19 9.49 -23.29
CA TRP A 119 -27.91 10.43 -22.22
C TRP A 119 -28.47 11.81 -22.55
N SER A 120 -28.91 12.54 -21.53
CA SER A 120 -29.28 13.95 -21.64
C SER A 120 -28.08 14.80 -22.07
N SER A 121 -28.33 16.03 -22.54
CA SER A 121 -27.27 17.04 -22.58
C SER A 121 -26.82 17.41 -21.16
N ALA A 122 -25.60 17.96 -21.05
CA ALA A 122 -25.11 18.48 -19.78
C ALA A 122 -26.04 19.56 -19.22
N TYR A 123 -26.50 19.38 -17.99
CA TYR A 123 -27.10 20.44 -17.18
C TYR A 123 -26.04 21.06 -16.27
N PRO A 124 -25.55 22.28 -16.52
CA PRO A 124 -24.54 22.90 -15.69
C PRO A 124 -25.15 23.28 -14.33
N LEU A 125 -24.58 22.76 -13.24
CA LEU A 125 -25.04 23.06 -11.88
C LEU A 125 -24.28 24.23 -11.26
N THR A 126 -22.94 24.20 -11.31
CA THR A 126 -22.09 25.26 -10.71
C THR A 126 -20.66 25.24 -11.26
N SER A 127 -19.87 26.26 -10.90
CA SER A 127 -18.40 26.30 -10.99
C SER A 127 -17.77 26.43 -9.58
N GLY A 128 -16.44 26.41 -9.49
CA GLY A 128 -15.68 26.55 -8.24
C GLY A 128 -15.50 25.27 -7.40
N VAL A 129 -15.81 24.09 -7.94
CA VAL A 129 -15.64 22.79 -7.25
C VAL A 129 -14.22 22.24 -7.44
N THR A 130 -13.68 21.51 -6.47
CA THR A 130 -12.29 21.01 -6.51
C THR A 130 -12.14 19.50 -6.35
N GLY A 131 -13.16 18.81 -5.83
CA GLY A 131 -13.12 17.38 -5.59
C GLY A 131 -14.14 16.59 -6.42
N ALA A 132 -14.04 15.26 -6.38
CA ALA A 132 -15.06 14.40 -6.97
C ALA A 132 -16.40 14.59 -6.24
N PRO A 133 -17.53 14.70 -6.96
CA PRO A 133 -18.84 14.78 -6.32
C PRO A 133 -19.22 13.44 -5.69
N ALA A 134 -20.03 13.47 -4.64
CA ALA A 134 -20.77 12.32 -4.12
C ALA A 134 -22.28 12.60 -4.26
N LEU A 135 -22.99 11.70 -4.94
CA LEU A 135 -24.42 11.79 -5.21
C LEU A 135 -25.12 10.58 -4.63
N ILE A 136 -26.22 10.79 -3.91
CA ILE A 136 -27.15 9.73 -3.48
C ILE A 136 -28.60 10.17 -3.72
N GLN A 137 -29.52 9.21 -3.80
CA GLN A 137 -30.94 9.49 -3.57
C GLN A 137 -31.26 9.12 -2.12
N GLY A 138 -31.56 10.14 -1.31
CA GLY A 138 -32.00 9.96 0.07
C GLY A 138 -33.50 9.66 0.17
N THR A 139 -33.96 9.43 1.38
CA THR A 139 -35.33 9.06 1.75
C THR A 139 -36.20 10.24 2.18
N TRP A 140 -35.66 11.46 2.20
CA TRP A 140 -36.44 12.62 2.57
C TRP A 140 -37.42 13.04 1.48
N GLY A 141 -38.67 13.29 1.88
CA GLY A 141 -39.78 13.51 0.95
C GLY A 141 -40.52 12.21 0.62
N HIS A 142 -41.47 12.27 -0.31
CA HIS A 142 -42.22 11.10 -0.77
C HIS A 142 -41.43 10.30 -1.80
N ARG A 143 -40.86 10.97 -2.81
CA ARG A 143 -40.02 10.37 -3.85
C ARG A 143 -38.56 10.23 -3.41
N GLY A 144 -38.15 10.91 -2.35
CA GLY A 144 -36.75 10.96 -1.91
C GLY A 144 -35.94 12.00 -2.66
N CYS A 145 -35.22 12.88 -1.96
CA CYS A 145 -34.39 13.94 -2.55
C CYS A 145 -33.08 13.39 -3.14
N PHE A 146 -32.54 14.06 -4.17
CA PHE A 146 -31.13 13.85 -4.51
C PHE A 146 -30.26 14.73 -3.62
N GLU A 147 -29.21 14.15 -3.07
CA GLU A 147 -28.29 14.80 -2.16
C GLU A 147 -26.90 14.74 -2.80
N LEU A 148 -26.32 15.91 -3.04
CA LEU A 148 -25.04 16.07 -3.73
C LEU A 148 -24.08 16.87 -2.85
N VAL A 149 -22.90 16.31 -2.60
CA VAL A 149 -21.83 16.97 -1.85
C VAL A 149 -20.53 16.97 -2.65
N THR A 150 -19.80 18.08 -2.67
CA THR A 150 -18.45 18.14 -3.26
C THR A 150 -17.55 19.17 -2.57
N PRO A 151 -16.23 18.94 -2.48
CA PRO A 151 -15.28 19.96 -2.06
C PRO A 151 -15.26 21.18 -2.99
N ILE A 152 -15.04 22.36 -2.41
CA ILE A 152 -15.01 23.64 -3.13
C ILE A 152 -13.70 24.40 -2.94
N SER A 153 -13.36 25.23 -3.92
CA SER A 153 -12.13 26.03 -3.96
C SER A 153 -12.00 27.03 -2.82
N ALA A 154 -13.12 27.53 -2.30
CA ALA A 154 -13.17 28.42 -1.14
C ALA A 154 -12.83 27.72 0.20
N GLY A 155 -12.72 26.39 0.21
CA GLY A 155 -12.56 25.58 1.42
C GLY A 155 -13.88 24.95 1.89
N GLY A 156 -13.78 23.85 2.63
CA GLY A 156 -14.93 23.06 3.06
C GLY A 156 -15.60 22.27 1.94
N LEU A 157 -16.87 21.97 2.12
CA LEU A 157 -17.74 21.30 1.15
C LEU A 157 -18.93 22.20 0.82
N ALA A 158 -19.54 21.94 -0.33
CA ALA A 158 -20.86 22.47 -0.66
C ALA A 158 -21.84 21.32 -0.85
N HIS A 159 -23.05 21.52 -0.32
CA HIS A 159 -24.17 20.59 -0.41
C HIS A 159 -25.31 21.20 -1.22
N TRP A 160 -25.82 20.43 -2.18
CA TRP A 160 -27.03 20.74 -2.93
C TRP A 160 -28.04 19.63 -2.76
N VAL A 161 -29.31 20.01 -2.80
CA VAL A 161 -30.44 19.09 -2.74
C VAL A 161 -31.35 19.30 -3.94
N ARG A 162 -31.73 18.22 -4.63
CA ARG A 162 -32.84 18.25 -5.59
C ARG A 162 -34.10 17.77 -4.90
N ASP A 163 -35.08 18.67 -4.80
CA ASP A 163 -36.40 18.31 -4.32
C ASP A 163 -37.15 17.58 -5.44
N ASN A 164 -37.32 16.28 -5.26
CA ASN A 164 -37.95 15.39 -6.24
C ASN A 164 -39.47 15.31 -6.10
N ASP A 165 -40.05 15.97 -5.09
CA ASP A 165 -41.51 16.05 -4.90
C ASP A 165 -42.10 17.34 -5.48
N THR A 166 -41.27 18.36 -5.67
CA THR A 166 -41.69 19.63 -6.29
C THR A 166 -41.67 19.55 -7.82
N SER A 167 -42.73 20.06 -8.47
CA SER A 167 -42.80 20.19 -9.93
C SER A 167 -41.61 20.98 -10.48
N GLY A 168 -41.04 20.52 -11.60
CA GLY A 168 -39.83 21.10 -12.19
C GLY A 168 -38.51 20.62 -11.57
N LEU A 169 -38.56 19.76 -10.54
CA LEU A 169 -37.40 19.09 -9.93
C LEU A 169 -36.25 20.06 -9.55
N PRO A 170 -36.53 21.14 -8.80
CA PRO A 170 -35.55 22.20 -8.57
C PRO A 170 -34.38 21.73 -7.69
N TRP A 171 -33.17 22.11 -8.09
CA TRP A 171 -31.99 22.08 -7.22
C TRP A 171 -31.95 23.30 -6.30
N ARG A 172 -31.57 23.11 -5.05
CA ARG A 172 -31.35 24.14 -4.03
C ARG A 172 -29.92 24.03 -3.48
N GLY A 173 -29.38 25.15 -2.99
CA GLY A 173 -28.02 25.26 -2.45
C GLY A 173 -27.16 26.28 -3.20
N PRO A 174 -25.84 26.33 -2.93
CA PRO A 174 -25.13 25.48 -1.99
C PRO A 174 -25.37 25.87 -0.52
N VAL A 175 -25.47 24.87 0.35
CA VAL A 175 -25.18 25.04 1.79
C VAL A 175 -23.69 24.73 1.99
N LEU A 176 -22.95 25.66 2.60
CA LEU A 176 -21.53 25.48 2.88
C LEU A 176 -21.33 24.69 4.18
N ILE A 177 -20.43 23.72 4.15
CA ILE A 177 -20.11 22.84 5.28
C ILE A 177 -18.63 23.01 5.62
N GLY A 178 -18.34 23.37 6.88
CA GLY A 178 -16.97 23.41 7.39
C GLY A 178 -16.05 24.39 6.65
N ALA A 179 -16.53 25.57 6.25
CA ALA A 179 -15.69 26.56 5.56
C ALA A 179 -14.40 26.90 6.35
N GLY A 180 -14.45 26.84 7.69
CA GLY A 180 -13.30 27.06 8.56
C GLY A 180 -12.27 25.93 8.61
N VAL A 181 -12.57 24.72 8.09
CA VAL A 181 -11.62 23.59 8.15
C VAL A 181 -10.57 23.61 7.04
N GLY A 182 -10.70 24.52 6.07
CA GLY A 182 -9.79 24.68 4.94
C GLY A 182 -10.09 23.74 3.77
N ARG A 183 -9.12 23.55 2.88
CA ARG A 183 -9.30 22.78 1.64
C ARG A 183 -9.51 21.29 1.91
N LEU A 184 -10.59 20.74 1.35
CA LEU A 184 -10.88 19.30 1.35
C LEU A 184 -10.62 18.73 -0.05
N ASP A 185 -10.13 17.49 -0.10
CA ASP A 185 -9.65 16.86 -1.33
C ASP A 185 -10.63 15.86 -1.95
N ALA A 186 -11.39 15.15 -1.11
CA ALA A 186 -12.29 14.08 -1.52
C ALA A 186 -13.44 13.93 -0.54
N VAL A 187 -14.55 13.34 -0.99
CA VAL A 187 -15.75 13.14 -0.17
C VAL A 187 -16.42 11.80 -0.47
N ALA A 188 -17.02 11.20 0.56
CA ALA A 188 -17.97 10.10 0.49
C ALA A 188 -19.24 10.47 1.26
N LEU A 189 -20.39 10.00 0.78
CA LEU A 189 -21.71 10.34 1.32
C LEU A 189 -22.56 9.07 1.43
N VAL A 190 -23.24 8.92 2.56
CA VAL A 190 -24.31 7.92 2.75
C VAL A 190 -25.47 8.56 3.50
N GLN A 191 -26.68 8.03 3.34
CA GLN A 191 -27.76 8.32 4.27
C GLN A 191 -27.89 7.17 5.27
N SER A 192 -27.85 7.49 6.57
CA SER A 192 -28.01 6.53 7.65
C SER A 192 -29.41 6.57 8.27
N ASN A 193 -29.73 5.48 8.97
CA ASN A 193 -30.95 5.35 9.77
C ASN A 193 -30.76 5.75 11.25
N LEU A 194 -29.61 6.33 11.62
CA LEU A 194 -29.38 6.78 12.99
C LEU A 194 -30.37 7.90 13.34
N GLY A 195 -30.89 7.89 14.56
CA GLY A 195 -31.79 8.96 15.04
C GLY A 195 -33.25 8.90 14.54
N GLY A 196 -33.67 7.85 13.83
CA GLY A 196 -35.10 7.58 13.55
C GLY A 196 -35.56 7.80 12.10
N ALA A 197 -34.77 8.50 11.27
CA ALA A 197 -34.68 8.37 9.81
C ALA A 197 -33.86 9.54 9.23
N GLY A 198 -32.87 9.22 8.40
CA GLY A 198 -32.47 10.10 7.30
C GLY A 198 -31.23 10.95 7.50
N HIS A 199 -30.37 10.70 8.49
CA HIS A 199 -29.13 11.48 8.64
C HIS A 199 -28.25 11.34 7.41
N LEU A 200 -27.75 12.45 6.85
CA LEU A 200 -26.62 12.36 5.92
C LEU A 200 -25.33 12.27 6.71
N GLU A 201 -24.44 11.42 6.24
CA GLU A 201 -23.17 11.15 6.89
C GLU A 201 -22.09 11.32 5.84
N VAL A 202 -21.15 12.22 6.13
CA VAL A 202 -20.12 12.66 5.19
C VAL A 202 -18.75 12.38 5.75
N ILE A 203 -17.94 11.70 4.97
CA ILE A 203 -16.50 11.54 5.23
C ILE A 203 -15.75 12.33 4.18
N ALA A 204 -14.93 13.28 4.62
CA ALA A 204 -14.12 14.12 3.74
C ALA A 204 -12.63 13.96 4.05
N ARG A 205 -11.77 13.95 3.03
CA ARG A 205 -10.32 13.91 3.22
C ARG A 205 -9.73 15.32 3.26
N ARG A 206 -8.92 15.61 4.28
CA ARG A 206 -8.08 16.81 4.39
C ARG A 206 -6.61 16.40 4.45
N GLY A 207 -5.87 16.49 3.35
CA GLY A 207 -4.48 16.00 3.35
C GLY A 207 -4.44 14.51 3.68
N ASP A 208 -3.80 14.11 4.77
CA ASP A 208 -3.76 12.72 5.21
C ASP A 208 -4.75 12.36 6.33
N THR A 209 -5.72 13.23 6.64
CA THR A 209 -6.77 12.97 7.63
C THR A 209 -8.15 12.81 7.02
N LEU A 210 -9.01 12.05 7.67
CA LEU A 210 -10.44 11.96 7.39
C LEU A 210 -11.23 12.73 8.44
N MET A 211 -12.11 13.58 7.94
CA MET A 211 -13.07 14.37 8.69
C MET A 211 -14.44 13.73 8.56
N HIS A 212 -15.24 13.78 9.63
CA HIS A 212 -16.63 13.34 9.67
C HIS A 212 -17.55 14.51 10.02
N CYS A 213 -18.61 14.68 9.24
CA CYS A 213 -19.74 15.53 9.60
C CYS A 213 -21.05 14.85 9.20
N TRP A 214 -22.15 15.36 9.73
CA TRP A 214 -23.47 14.81 9.46
C TRP A 214 -24.53 15.90 9.36
N CYS A 215 -25.64 15.59 8.70
CA CYS A 215 -26.82 16.43 8.61
C CYS A 215 -27.98 15.72 9.30
N GLY A 216 -28.55 16.36 10.31
CA GLY A 216 -29.66 15.81 11.09
C GLY A 216 -31.01 15.85 10.37
N PRO A 217 -32.08 15.33 11.00
CA PRO A 217 -33.43 15.40 10.46
C PRO A 217 -33.95 16.84 10.38
N ASP A 218 -33.39 17.74 11.18
CA ASP A 218 -33.62 19.19 11.17
C ASP A 218 -32.94 19.92 9.98
N ARG A 219 -32.23 19.19 9.11
CA ARG A 219 -31.47 19.70 7.97
C ARG A 219 -30.31 20.64 8.36
N VAL A 220 -29.82 20.53 9.59
CA VAL A 220 -28.66 21.28 10.06
C VAL A 220 -27.42 20.40 10.00
N TRP A 221 -26.34 20.95 9.42
CA TRP A 221 -25.04 20.30 9.35
C TRP A 221 -24.25 20.48 10.64
N SER A 222 -23.61 19.40 11.09
CA SER A 222 -22.59 19.46 12.14
C SER A 222 -21.28 20.06 11.60
N GLU A 223 -20.47 20.62 12.48
CA GLU A 223 -19.08 20.93 12.14
C GLU A 223 -18.28 19.65 11.86
N PRO A 224 -17.34 19.64 10.88
CA PRO A 224 -16.48 18.50 10.64
C PRO A 224 -15.47 18.27 11.77
N THR A 225 -15.38 17.03 12.23
CA THR A 225 -14.41 16.58 13.23
C THR A 225 -13.44 15.58 12.64
N GLU A 226 -12.18 15.63 13.05
CA GLU A 226 -11.19 14.65 12.61
C GLU A 226 -11.46 13.29 13.28
N ILE A 227 -11.50 12.22 12.49
CA ILE A 227 -11.75 10.87 13.00
C ILE A 227 -10.58 9.90 12.79
N LEU A 228 -9.76 10.10 11.75
CA LEU A 228 -8.71 9.17 11.33
C LEU A 228 -7.58 9.91 10.59
N SER A 229 -6.37 9.32 10.58
CA SER A 229 -5.20 9.84 9.87
C SER A 229 -4.46 8.74 9.08
N GLY A 230 -3.56 9.12 8.18
CA GLY A 230 -2.70 8.20 7.40
C GLY A 230 -3.30 7.75 6.07
N VAL A 231 -4.35 8.43 5.59
CA VAL A 231 -5.04 8.09 4.33
C VAL A 231 -4.49 8.86 3.13
N SER A 232 -4.80 8.36 1.94
CA SER A 232 -4.65 9.04 0.66
C SER A 232 -5.85 8.73 -0.23
N GLY A 233 -5.97 9.39 -1.38
CA GLY A 233 -7.04 9.07 -2.34
C GLY A 233 -8.45 9.33 -1.82
N ARG A 234 -9.45 8.74 -2.45
CA ARG A 234 -10.86 8.97 -2.11
C ARG A 234 -11.40 7.89 -1.17
N PRO A 235 -12.07 8.26 -0.06
CA PRO A 235 -12.76 7.29 0.78
C PRO A 235 -14.03 6.76 0.11
N ALA A 236 -14.47 5.57 0.50
CA ALA A 236 -15.81 5.04 0.22
C ALA A 236 -16.48 4.61 1.53
N LEU A 237 -17.77 4.93 1.65
CA LEU A 237 -18.55 4.72 2.86
C LEU A 237 -19.87 4.05 2.51
N LEU A 238 -20.27 3.08 3.31
CA LEU A 238 -21.63 2.58 3.33
C LEU A 238 -22.10 2.28 4.75
N GLN A 239 -23.42 2.21 4.94
CA GLN A 239 -24.01 1.61 6.13
C GLN A 239 -24.25 0.12 5.85
N GLY A 240 -23.52 -0.74 6.57
CA GLY A 240 -23.62 -2.18 6.47
C GLY A 240 -24.85 -2.73 7.19
N ARG A 241 -25.11 -4.02 6.97
CA ARG A 241 -26.24 -4.75 7.58
C ARG A 241 -25.88 -5.48 8.89
N THR A 242 -24.66 -5.33 9.39
CA THR A 242 -24.23 -5.91 10.68
C THR A 242 -24.58 -4.99 11.84
N GLY A 243 -24.99 -5.57 12.98
CA GLY A 243 -25.45 -4.82 14.14
C GLY A 243 -26.93 -4.46 14.06
N LYS A 244 -27.50 -3.94 15.16
CA LYS A 244 -28.92 -3.55 15.25
C LYS A 244 -29.21 -2.28 14.46
N ARG A 245 -28.29 -1.32 14.53
CA ARG A 245 -28.38 -0.03 13.83
C ARG A 245 -27.63 -0.01 12.50
N GLY A 246 -26.97 -1.11 12.11
CA GLY A 246 -26.11 -1.16 10.92
C GLY A 246 -24.82 -0.36 11.12
N HIS A 247 -23.68 -1.04 11.22
CA HIS A 247 -22.37 -0.39 11.36
C HIS A 247 -21.97 0.38 10.10
N PHE A 248 -21.15 1.42 10.24
CA PHE A 248 -20.54 2.03 9.07
C PHE A 248 -19.30 1.28 8.65
N GLU A 249 -19.20 1.02 7.36
CA GLU A 249 -18.07 0.38 6.71
C GLU A 249 -17.38 1.45 5.87
N LEU A 250 -16.17 1.84 6.29
CA LEU A 250 -15.37 2.88 5.65
C LEU A 250 -14.11 2.25 5.07
N VAL A 251 -13.83 2.52 3.81
CA VAL A 251 -12.53 2.20 3.21
C VAL A 251 -11.87 3.45 2.65
N ALA A 252 -10.55 3.52 2.73
CA ALA A 252 -9.78 4.60 2.10
C ALA A 252 -8.39 4.09 1.69
N PRO A 253 -7.85 4.52 0.54
CA PRO A 253 -6.46 4.28 0.21
C PRO A 253 -5.54 4.84 1.30
N LEU A 254 -4.40 4.21 1.51
CA LEU A 254 -3.46 4.60 2.55
C LEU A 254 -2.24 5.31 1.95
N LYS A 255 -1.73 6.31 2.67
CA LYS A 255 -0.61 7.15 2.24
C LYS A 255 0.65 6.35 1.88
N VAL A 256 0.79 5.13 2.40
CA VAL A 256 1.90 4.23 2.14
C VAL A 256 1.54 3.19 1.08
N ALA A 257 0.64 2.26 1.39
CA ALA A 257 0.24 1.19 0.48
C ALA A 257 -1.08 0.52 0.89
N GLY A 258 -1.83 0.05 -0.10
CA GLY A 258 -3.10 -0.64 0.03
C GLY A 258 -4.23 0.27 0.48
N VAL A 259 -5.25 -0.37 1.03
CA VAL A 259 -6.50 0.26 1.49
C VAL A 259 -6.72 -0.13 2.95
N GLY A 260 -7.10 0.86 3.76
CA GLY A 260 -7.57 0.65 5.12
C GLY A 260 -9.08 0.47 5.13
N HIS A 261 -9.56 -0.42 5.97
CA HIS A 261 -10.98 -0.69 6.24
C HIS A 261 -11.26 -0.47 7.72
N TRP A 262 -12.17 0.46 8.03
CA TRP A 262 -12.62 0.78 9.37
C TRP A 262 -14.10 0.51 9.53
N VAL A 263 -14.48 0.17 10.77
CA VAL A 263 -15.87 -0.07 11.14
C VAL A 263 -16.25 0.91 12.25
N ARG A 264 -17.31 1.69 12.06
CA ARG A 264 -17.92 2.44 13.16
C ARG A 264 -18.97 1.57 13.84
N ASP A 265 -18.78 1.29 15.11
CA ASP A 265 -19.74 0.53 15.91
C ASP A 265 -20.93 1.42 16.26
N ASN A 266 -21.92 1.42 15.36
CA ASN A 266 -23.14 2.18 15.53
C ASN A 266 -24.06 1.63 16.63
N ASP A 267 -23.78 0.48 17.24
CA ASP A 267 -24.59 -0.03 18.35
C ASP A 267 -24.09 0.48 19.70
N ASP A 268 -22.83 0.85 19.81
CA ASP A 268 -22.25 1.47 21.00
C ASP A 268 -22.65 2.97 21.11
N PRO A 269 -23.12 3.45 22.29
CA PRO A 269 -23.40 4.86 22.51
C PRO A 269 -22.22 5.82 22.27
N ALA A 270 -20.98 5.34 22.41
CA ALA A 270 -19.77 6.11 22.15
C ALA A 270 -19.40 6.19 20.66
N LEU A 271 -20.09 5.44 19.79
CA LEU A 271 -19.88 5.38 18.34
C LEU A 271 -18.40 5.23 17.92
N PRO A 272 -17.61 4.31 18.51
CA PRO A 272 -16.19 4.21 18.26
C PRO A 272 -15.90 3.69 16.85
N TRP A 273 -14.88 4.27 16.21
CA TRP A 273 -14.25 3.71 15.02
C TRP A 273 -13.24 2.61 15.42
N ARG A 274 -13.29 1.47 14.74
CA ARG A 274 -12.37 0.33 14.91
C ARG A 274 -11.61 0.08 13.61
N GLY A 275 -10.38 -0.43 13.72
CA GLY A 275 -9.50 -0.72 12.58
C GLY A 275 -8.22 0.13 12.57
N PRO A 276 -7.50 0.22 11.42
CA PRO A 276 -7.87 -0.39 10.14
C PRO A 276 -7.56 -1.88 10.06
N GLN A 277 -8.46 -2.66 9.48
CA GLN A 277 -8.07 -3.87 8.76
C GLN A 277 -7.49 -3.44 7.41
N ILE A 278 -6.38 -4.02 7.01
CA ILE A 278 -5.61 -3.57 5.85
C ILE A 278 -5.66 -4.63 4.75
N PHE A 279 -5.86 -4.20 3.51
CA PHE A 279 -5.85 -5.08 2.34
C PHE A 279 -5.29 -4.36 1.11
N ALA A 280 -5.18 -5.06 -0.02
CA ALA A 280 -4.67 -4.54 -1.29
C ALA A 280 -3.23 -4.00 -1.22
N THR A 281 -2.45 -4.42 -0.23
CA THR A 281 -1.07 -3.94 -0.05
C THR A 281 -0.14 -4.40 -1.17
N GLU A 282 -0.51 -5.51 -1.81
CA GLU A 282 0.09 -6.05 -3.02
C GLU A 282 -0.10 -5.18 -4.26
N LEU A 283 -0.92 -4.13 -4.18
CA LEU A 283 -1.05 -3.18 -5.27
C LEU A 283 -0.18 -1.94 -5.07
N GLY A 284 0.57 -1.86 -3.96
CA GLY A 284 1.33 -0.66 -3.62
C GLY A 284 0.40 0.53 -3.32
N ARG A 285 0.72 1.72 -3.82
CA ARG A 285 -0.08 2.94 -3.59
C ARG A 285 -1.40 2.86 -4.38
N CYS A 286 -2.50 2.84 -3.64
CA CYS A 286 -3.84 2.87 -4.22
C CYS A 286 -4.30 4.33 -4.39
N ALA A 287 -4.94 4.62 -5.52
CA ALA A 287 -5.46 5.95 -5.84
C ALA A 287 -6.94 6.08 -5.47
N GLU A 288 -7.72 5.03 -5.75
CA GLU A 288 -9.17 5.01 -5.62
C GLU A 288 -9.64 3.69 -5.03
N VAL A 289 -10.76 3.74 -4.31
CA VAL A 289 -11.48 2.55 -3.85
C VAL A 289 -12.98 2.80 -3.96
N SER A 290 -13.72 1.76 -4.35
CA SER A 290 -15.18 1.70 -4.22
C SER A 290 -15.54 0.54 -3.29
N LEU A 291 -16.65 0.69 -2.58
CA LEU A 291 -17.15 -0.28 -1.61
C LEU A 291 -18.62 -0.54 -1.87
N LEU A 292 -19.00 -1.82 -1.87
CA LEU A 292 -20.39 -2.24 -1.97
C LEU A 292 -20.68 -3.39 -1.02
N GLN A 293 -21.97 -3.56 -0.73
CA GLN A 293 -22.49 -4.74 -0.07
C GLN A 293 -23.47 -5.45 -1.00
N ARG A 294 -23.14 -6.69 -1.39
CA ARG A 294 -23.95 -7.47 -2.33
C ARG A 294 -25.36 -7.74 -1.77
N ALA A 295 -26.38 -7.48 -2.58
CA ALA A 295 -27.76 -7.87 -2.29
C ALA A 295 -27.90 -9.40 -2.23
N GLY A 296 -28.64 -9.93 -1.24
CA GLY A 296 -28.87 -11.37 -1.07
C GLY A 296 -27.72 -12.21 -0.49
N GLY A 297 -26.53 -11.63 -0.27
CA GLY A 297 -25.43 -12.27 0.46
C GLY A 297 -25.52 -12.08 1.99
N PRO A 298 -24.68 -12.78 2.79
CA PRO A 298 -24.68 -12.63 4.24
C PRO A 298 -24.33 -11.18 4.65
N PRO A 299 -24.84 -10.68 5.80
CA PRO A 299 -24.67 -9.30 6.23
C PRO A 299 -23.21 -8.83 6.39
N SER A 300 -22.27 -9.75 6.56
CA SER A 300 -20.84 -9.47 6.69
C SER A 300 -20.10 -9.36 5.36
N ARG A 301 -20.72 -9.76 4.23
CA ARG A 301 -20.05 -9.78 2.93
C ARG A 301 -20.00 -8.39 2.33
N LEU A 302 -18.79 -7.92 2.09
CA LEU A 302 -18.49 -6.66 1.39
C LEU A 302 -17.67 -6.98 0.14
N GLU A 303 -17.76 -6.13 -0.87
CA GLU A 303 -16.91 -6.18 -2.06
C GLU A 303 -16.29 -4.81 -2.28
N ALA A 304 -15.02 -4.79 -2.66
CA ALA A 304 -14.30 -3.56 -2.93
C ALA A 304 -13.58 -3.66 -4.27
N VAL A 305 -13.56 -2.56 -5.00
CA VAL A 305 -12.75 -2.40 -6.21
C VAL A 305 -11.70 -1.35 -5.92
N VAL A 306 -10.43 -1.71 -6.11
CA VAL A 306 -9.27 -0.88 -5.80
C VAL A 306 -8.52 -0.56 -7.08
N VAL A 307 -8.15 0.70 -7.27
CA VAL A 307 -7.33 1.16 -8.38
C VAL A 307 -5.95 1.55 -7.87
N ALA A 308 -4.90 1.01 -8.49
CA ALA A 308 -3.52 1.29 -8.16
C ALA A 308 -2.65 1.28 -9.42
N GLY A 309 -2.15 2.46 -9.83
CA GLY A 309 -1.48 2.61 -11.12
C GLY A 309 -2.38 2.15 -12.27
N ASP A 310 -1.87 1.21 -13.08
CA ASP A 310 -2.58 0.63 -14.23
C ASP A 310 -3.34 -0.67 -13.88
N HIS A 311 -3.49 -0.96 -12.58
CA HIS A 311 -4.18 -2.14 -12.08
C HIS A 311 -5.51 -1.77 -11.45
N VAL A 312 -6.55 -2.54 -11.80
CA VAL A 312 -7.82 -2.57 -11.08
C VAL A 312 -7.96 -3.93 -10.45
N ALA A 313 -8.29 -4.01 -9.17
CA ALA A 313 -8.43 -5.28 -8.47
C ALA A 313 -9.75 -5.35 -7.71
N HIS A 314 -10.39 -6.51 -7.77
CA HIS A 314 -11.62 -6.80 -7.04
C HIS A 314 -11.29 -7.63 -5.80
N PHE A 315 -11.79 -7.20 -4.65
CA PHE A 315 -11.70 -7.86 -3.37
C PHE A 315 -13.08 -8.18 -2.81
N SER A 316 -13.18 -9.26 -2.05
CA SER A 316 -14.34 -9.55 -1.21
C SER A 316 -13.90 -9.71 0.24
N ARG A 317 -14.73 -9.25 1.17
CA ARG A 317 -14.58 -9.51 2.59
C ARG A 317 -15.56 -10.57 3.05
N ASP A 318 -15.09 -11.49 3.89
CA ASP A 318 -15.93 -12.35 4.71
C ASP A 318 -15.50 -12.29 6.19
N THR A 319 -15.93 -13.24 7.02
CA THR A 319 -15.60 -13.27 8.45
C THR A 319 -14.11 -13.46 8.74
N ALA A 320 -13.33 -14.04 7.82
CA ALA A 320 -11.90 -14.26 7.95
C ALA A 320 -11.06 -13.06 7.47
N GLY A 321 -11.66 -12.13 6.72
CA GLY A 321 -11.01 -10.88 6.29
C GLY A 321 -11.22 -10.57 4.82
N TRP A 322 -10.32 -9.76 4.25
CA TRP A 322 -10.34 -9.35 2.86
C TRP A 322 -9.53 -10.32 1.97
N PHE A 323 -10.11 -10.70 0.83
CA PHE A 323 -9.53 -11.63 -0.13
C PHE A 323 -9.60 -11.05 -1.54
N ARG A 324 -8.49 -11.10 -2.26
CA ARG A 324 -8.43 -10.72 -3.67
C ARG A 324 -9.14 -11.76 -4.53
N ARG A 325 -10.11 -11.33 -5.34
CA ARG A 325 -10.86 -12.20 -6.25
C ARG A 325 -10.34 -12.15 -7.68
N ALA A 326 -9.92 -10.98 -8.13
CA ALA A 326 -9.38 -10.79 -9.48
C ALA A 326 -8.46 -9.57 -9.54
N ILE A 327 -7.51 -9.60 -10.48
CA ILE A 327 -6.76 -8.43 -10.95
C ILE A 327 -7.05 -8.27 -12.43
N PHE A 328 -7.33 -7.04 -12.84
CA PHE A 328 -7.47 -6.60 -14.20
C PHE A 328 -6.28 -5.68 -14.51
N SER A 329 -5.39 -6.10 -15.42
CA SER A 329 -4.29 -5.27 -15.93
C SER A 329 -4.65 -4.69 -17.31
N SER A 330 -4.31 -3.43 -17.56
CA SER A 330 -4.50 -2.86 -18.90
C SER A 330 -3.55 -3.49 -19.93
N MET A 331 -4.08 -4.00 -21.05
CA MET A 331 -3.28 -4.17 -22.28
C MET A 331 -3.22 -2.83 -23.02
N PRO A 332 -2.11 -2.46 -23.70
CA PRO A 332 -2.06 -1.26 -24.53
C PRO A 332 -2.99 -1.38 -25.75
N PRO A 333 -3.48 -0.26 -26.32
CA PRO A 333 -4.52 -0.32 -27.34
C PRO A 333 -3.93 -0.94 -28.62
N PRO A 334 -4.70 -1.72 -29.39
CA PRO A 334 -4.24 -2.12 -30.71
C PRO A 334 -3.87 -0.86 -31.49
N ARG A 335 -2.66 -0.82 -32.08
CA ARG A 335 -2.30 0.22 -33.04
C ARG A 335 -3.43 0.30 -34.08
N PRO A 336 -3.85 1.52 -34.48
CA PRO A 336 -4.73 1.63 -35.63
C PRO A 336 -4.06 0.87 -36.78
N THR A 337 -4.75 -0.13 -37.30
CA THR A 337 -4.36 -0.78 -38.55
C THR A 337 -4.16 0.34 -39.57
N PRO A 338 -3.02 0.42 -40.26
CA PRO A 338 -2.90 1.36 -41.36
C PRO A 338 -4.03 1.02 -42.32
N GLY A 339 -4.94 1.98 -42.53
CA GLY A 339 -6.01 1.84 -43.50
C GLY A 339 -5.41 1.50 -44.86
N PRO A 340 -6.16 0.80 -45.74
CA PRO A 340 -5.66 0.44 -47.06
C PRO A 340 -5.14 1.70 -47.75
N THR A 341 -3.88 1.65 -48.15
CA THR A 341 -3.18 2.68 -48.92
C THR A 341 -4.07 3.21 -50.02
N ALA A 342 -4.49 4.47 -49.88
CA ALA A 342 -5.15 5.20 -50.95
C ALA A 342 -4.19 5.26 -52.13
N THR A 343 -4.53 4.56 -53.20
CA THR A 343 -3.85 4.69 -54.48
C THR A 343 -4.37 5.97 -55.15
N PRO A 344 -3.52 6.87 -55.64
CA PRO A 344 -3.98 8.13 -56.24
C PRO A 344 -4.53 7.86 -57.64
N GLY A 345 -5.80 8.20 -57.89
CA GLY A 345 -6.38 8.09 -59.22
C GLY A 345 -7.73 8.79 -59.38
N GLY A 346 -7.69 10.00 -59.95
CA GLY A 346 -8.63 10.52 -60.96
C GLY A 346 -10.08 10.89 -60.56
N PRO A 347 -10.64 11.99 -61.10
CA PRO A 347 -11.88 12.58 -60.60
C PRO A 347 -13.12 11.90 -61.19
N SER A 348 -14.17 11.73 -60.38
CA SER A 348 -15.51 11.49 -60.92
C SER A 348 -16.55 12.17 -60.03
N SER A 349 -17.16 13.19 -60.62
CA SER A 349 -18.25 14.02 -60.13
C SER A 349 -19.54 13.22 -59.98
N ILE A 350 -20.14 13.19 -58.80
CA ILE A 350 -21.58 12.91 -58.65
C ILE A 350 -22.19 13.83 -57.58
N ARG A 351 -23.35 14.39 -57.96
CA ARG A 351 -24.16 15.47 -57.37
C ARG A 351 -24.56 15.29 -55.90
N LEU A 352 -24.59 16.43 -55.20
CA LEU A 352 -25.40 16.68 -53.99
C LEU A 352 -26.91 16.69 -54.35
N PRO A 353 -27.79 16.03 -53.58
CA PRO A 353 -29.21 16.33 -53.61
C PRO A 353 -29.54 17.50 -52.65
N GLU A 354 -30.39 18.39 -53.16
CA GLU A 354 -30.91 19.60 -52.53
C GLU A 354 -31.74 19.34 -51.25
N ALA A 355 -31.70 20.33 -50.35
CA ALA A 355 -32.53 20.39 -49.15
C ALA A 355 -33.98 20.73 -49.50
N PRO A 356 -34.99 20.03 -48.92
CA PRO A 356 -36.37 20.46 -49.04
C PRO A 356 -36.73 21.55 -48.02
N SER A 357 -37.37 22.58 -48.55
CA SER A 357 -37.84 23.81 -47.92
C SER A 357 -38.99 23.59 -46.94
N MET A 358 -39.02 24.42 -45.89
CA MET A 358 -40.10 24.59 -44.91
C MET A 358 -41.42 25.04 -45.57
N PRO A 359 -42.59 24.66 -45.00
CA PRO A 359 -43.81 25.44 -45.09
C PRO A 359 -44.04 26.26 -43.80
N THR A 360 -44.42 27.52 -44.02
CA THR A 360 -44.76 28.54 -43.02
C THR A 360 -46.25 28.50 -42.62
N GLU A 361 -46.51 28.99 -41.41
CA GLU A 361 -47.78 29.48 -40.83
C GLU A 361 -48.84 28.47 -40.35
N SER A 362 -49.18 28.52 -39.04
CA SER A 362 -50.40 29.20 -38.57
C SER A 362 -50.59 29.15 -37.04
N ALA A 363 -50.92 30.32 -36.49
CA ALA A 363 -51.76 30.63 -35.33
C ALA A 363 -51.41 30.15 -33.90
N ALA A 364 -51.01 31.13 -33.08
CA ALA A 364 -51.23 31.16 -31.63
C ALA A 364 -52.66 31.59 -31.28
N PRO A 365 -53.11 31.32 -30.04
CA PRO A 365 -53.94 32.28 -29.33
C PRO A 365 -53.29 32.73 -28.02
N SER A 366 -53.28 34.05 -27.87
CA SER A 366 -52.91 34.80 -26.68
C SER A 366 -53.96 34.62 -25.57
N SER A 367 -53.52 34.53 -24.31
CA SER A 367 -54.32 34.97 -23.17
C SER A 367 -53.45 35.75 -22.17
N THR A 368 -53.62 37.06 -22.22
CA THR A 368 -53.25 38.04 -21.20
C THR A 368 -54.10 37.88 -19.94
N MET A 369 -53.46 37.84 -18.77
CA MET A 369 -54.01 38.47 -17.57
C MET A 369 -52.92 39.27 -16.82
N ARG A 370 -53.28 40.55 -16.63
CA ARG A 370 -52.80 41.58 -15.68
C ARG A 370 -52.88 41.05 -14.22
N GLN A 371 -52.31 41.62 -13.16
CA GLN A 371 -51.56 42.85 -12.85
C GLN A 371 -51.00 42.68 -11.42
N GLU A 372 -49.90 43.37 -11.12
CA GLU A 372 -49.56 44.03 -9.84
C GLU A 372 -49.48 43.25 -8.52
N ALA A 373 -48.29 43.25 -7.90
CA ALA A 373 -48.06 44.00 -6.66
C ALA A 373 -46.55 44.11 -6.35
N VAL A 374 -46.11 45.35 -6.19
CA VAL A 374 -44.82 45.82 -5.69
C VAL A 374 -44.79 45.65 -4.17
N PHE A 375 -43.67 45.18 -3.59
CA PHE A 375 -43.34 45.45 -2.18
C PHE A 375 -41.82 45.55 -1.99
N GLU A 376 -41.40 46.77 -1.64
CA GLU A 376 -40.08 47.14 -1.13
C GLU A 376 -39.89 46.71 0.35
N PRO A 377 -38.65 46.65 0.86
CA PRO A 377 -38.32 46.02 2.15
C PRO A 377 -38.38 47.01 3.32
N PRO A 378 -38.66 46.56 4.56
CA PRO A 378 -38.48 47.42 5.73
C PRO A 378 -37.04 47.36 6.25
N THR A 379 -36.47 48.55 6.36
CA THR A 379 -35.33 48.92 7.20
C THR A 379 -35.75 48.95 8.67
N GLY A 380 -34.88 48.51 9.57
CA GLY A 380 -35.09 48.63 11.02
C GLY A 380 -33.86 48.20 11.82
N SER A 381 -33.11 49.19 12.33
CA SER A 381 -32.02 49.01 13.30
C SER A 381 -32.58 48.76 14.71
N PRO A 382 -31.82 48.11 15.63
CA PRO A 382 -32.30 47.78 16.97
C PRO A 382 -32.00 48.90 18.00
N PRO A 383 -32.73 48.97 19.13
CA PRO A 383 -32.33 49.78 20.27
C PRO A 383 -31.52 48.97 21.30
N SER A 384 -30.63 49.71 21.98
CA SER A 384 -29.66 49.29 22.98
C SER A 384 -30.24 49.02 24.38
N GLU A 385 -29.45 48.22 25.12
CA GLU A 385 -29.16 48.27 26.56
C GLU A 385 -30.25 48.01 27.61
N THR A 386 -29.99 46.99 28.44
CA THR A 386 -30.02 47.10 29.91
C THR A 386 -29.25 45.92 30.55
N THR A 387 -28.10 46.20 31.17
CA THR A 387 -27.44 45.41 32.25
C THR A 387 -28.15 45.74 33.59
N PRO A 388 -27.99 45.05 34.75
CA PRO A 388 -26.77 44.44 35.35
C PRO A 388 -27.05 43.22 36.31
N PRO A 389 -26.25 42.85 37.35
CA PRO A 389 -24.78 42.86 37.57
C PRO A 389 -24.17 41.54 38.16
N HIS A 390 -22.82 41.51 38.28
CA HIS A 390 -21.96 40.82 39.30
C HIS A 390 -21.87 39.27 39.29
N ALA A 391 -20.75 38.58 39.52
CA ALA A 391 -19.43 38.91 40.06
C ALA A 391 -18.38 37.85 39.63
N ALA A 392 -17.11 38.26 39.52
CA ALA A 392 -15.95 37.38 39.48
C ALA A 392 -15.65 36.78 40.87
N PRO A 393 -14.83 35.71 40.96
CA PRO A 393 -13.45 35.98 41.39
C PRO A 393 -12.37 35.10 40.72
N SER A 394 -11.17 35.65 40.62
CA SER A 394 -9.88 34.96 40.68
C SER A 394 -9.03 35.75 41.69
N PRO A 395 -8.13 35.11 42.47
CA PRO A 395 -6.73 35.06 42.02
C PRO A 395 -5.86 33.89 42.56
N SER A 396 -4.66 33.79 41.97
CA SER A 396 -3.40 33.26 42.55
C SER A 396 -3.27 31.73 42.64
N THR A 397 -2.17 31.06 42.24
CA THR A 397 -0.77 31.31 42.65
C THR A 397 0.21 30.54 41.74
N ALA A 398 1.33 31.16 41.35
CA ALA A 398 2.53 30.51 40.81
C ALA A 398 3.45 30.06 41.96
N PRO A 399 4.54 29.31 41.68
CA PRO A 399 5.84 29.93 41.93
C PRO A 399 6.92 29.62 40.88
N ALA A 400 7.89 30.53 40.79
CA ALA A 400 9.18 30.38 40.11
C ALA A 400 10.33 30.69 41.10
N THR A 401 11.58 30.41 40.65
CA THR A 401 12.91 30.68 41.26
C THR A 401 13.44 29.57 42.20
N SER A 402 14.73 29.20 42.26
CA SER A 402 16.03 29.76 41.84
C SER A 402 17.10 28.64 41.89
N ALA A 403 17.99 28.51 40.90
CA ALA A 403 19.43 28.85 40.92
C ALA A 403 20.46 27.83 41.48
N VAL A 404 21.59 27.80 40.76
CA VAL A 404 22.87 27.06 40.90
C VAL A 404 23.72 27.63 42.07
N PRO A 405 24.70 26.87 42.59
CA PRO A 405 26.10 27.30 42.38
C PRO A 405 27.10 26.15 42.12
N SER A 406 28.12 26.50 41.33
CA SER A 406 29.35 25.77 40.99
C SER A 406 30.45 26.02 42.03
N HIS A 407 31.40 25.09 42.20
CA HIS A 407 32.81 25.25 42.66
C HIS A 407 33.40 23.81 42.80
N ILE A 408 34.68 23.44 42.65
CA ILE A 408 35.98 24.05 42.37
C ILE A 408 36.94 22.85 42.05
N ALA A 409 37.94 23.05 41.20
CA ALA A 409 39.05 22.12 40.94
C ALA A 409 40.16 22.22 42.02
N PRO A 410 41.18 21.33 41.98
CA PRO A 410 42.54 21.82 42.22
C PRO A 410 43.53 21.38 41.15
N ALA A 411 44.54 22.24 40.94
CA ALA A 411 45.70 22.08 40.08
C ALA A 411 46.98 21.89 40.91
N THR A 412 48.03 21.32 40.29
CA THR A 412 49.51 21.55 40.38
C THR A 412 50.24 20.22 40.14
N SER A 413 50.95 19.98 39.01
CA SER A 413 52.25 20.49 38.51
C SER A 413 53.39 19.48 38.74
N ALA A 414 54.11 19.09 37.67
CA ALA A 414 55.60 19.04 37.60
C ALA A 414 56.11 18.38 36.29
N THR A 415 56.94 19.11 35.57
CA THR A 415 57.84 18.68 34.48
C THR A 415 59.09 18.00 35.05
N PRO A 416 59.88 17.26 34.25
CA PRO A 416 61.14 17.86 33.80
C PRO A 416 61.55 17.55 32.34
N SER A 417 62.42 18.43 31.86
CA SER A 417 63.03 18.56 30.53
C SER A 417 64.25 17.64 30.36
N HIS A 418 64.57 17.23 29.11
CA HIS A 418 65.95 17.25 28.56
C HIS A 418 65.99 16.98 27.02
N THR A 419 66.69 17.88 26.32
CA THR A 419 67.35 17.88 24.98
C THR A 419 68.09 16.57 24.62
N ALA A 420 68.43 16.14 23.40
CA ALA A 420 68.50 16.61 21.99
C ALA A 420 68.45 15.32 21.10
N GLN A 421 68.25 15.28 19.77
CA GLN A 421 69.18 15.69 18.70
C GLN A 421 68.55 15.38 17.32
N VAL A 422 69.02 16.09 16.31
CA VAL A 422 68.54 16.15 14.91
C VAL A 422 69.02 14.98 14.05
N THR A 423 68.12 14.39 13.24
CA THR A 423 68.43 13.80 11.92
C THR A 423 67.21 13.92 10.97
N LYS A 424 67.45 14.33 9.72
CA LYS A 424 66.55 14.34 8.53
C LYS A 424 67.15 13.29 7.55
N PRO A 425 66.46 12.54 6.64
CA PRO A 425 65.30 12.87 5.75
C PRO A 425 64.24 11.73 5.64
N GLU A 426 63.05 11.91 5.05
CA GLU A 426 62.67 11.79 3.61
C GLU A 426 61.13 11.98 3.48
N PRO A 427 60.55 12.18 2.26
CA PRO A 427 59.17 12.64 2.11
C PRO A 427 58.15 11.52 2.39
N VAL A 428 57.30 11.77 3.39
CA VAL A 428 56.15 10.92 3.72
C VAL A 428 55.06 11.08 2.64
N PRO A 429 54.51 10.00 2.07
CA PRO A 429 53.35 10.10 1.19
C PRO A 429 52.17 10.63 2.01
N HIS A 430 51.48 11.63 1.47
CA HIS A 430 50.33 12.32 2.07
C HIS A 430 49.42 11.38 2.88
N VAL A 431 49.47 11.52 4.22
CA VAL A 431 48.41 11.01 5.11
C VAL A 431 47.14 11.76 4.73
N ARG A 432 46.23 11.08 4.05
CA ARG A 432 44.85 11.54 3.87
C ARG A 432 44.26 11.76 5.27
N ALA A 433 43.69 12.94 5.47
CA ALA A 433 43.00 13.33 6.68
C ALA A 433 42.03 12.23 7.14
N SER A 434 42.13 11.86 8.42
CA SER A 434 41.23 10.93 9.08
C SER A 434 39.78 11.43 9.00
N SER A 435 38.96 10.76 8.19
CA SER A 435 37.51 10.85 8.27
C SER A 435 37.05 10.54 9.71
N PRO A 436 35.94 11.13 10.19
CA PRO A 436 35.40 10.80 11.50
C PRO A 436 35.21 9.28 11.60
N ALA A 437 35.80 8.65 12.62
CA ALA A 437 35.87 7.20 12.74
C ALA A 437 34.47 6.58 12.73
N VAL A 438 34.15 5.89 11.65
CA VAL A 438 32.91 5.12 11.51
C VAL A 438 32.85 4.09 12.65
N PRO A 439 31.78 4.05 13.46
CA PRO A 439 31.70 3.15 14.60
C PRO A 439 31.68 1.69 14.16
N SER A 440 32.45 0.85 14.85
CA SER A 440 32.52 -0.59 14.58
C SER A 440 31.15 -1.27 14.63
N PRO A 441 30.84 -2.19 13.69
CA PRO A 441 29.57 -2.92 13.62
C PRO A 441 29.43 -3.95 14.75
N LEU A 442 30.49 -4.20 15.53
CA LEU A 442 30.50 -5.09 16.69
C LEU A 442 30.28 -4.38 18.03
N ARG A 443 30.29 -3.03 18.04
CA ARG A 443 29.93 -2.28 19.24
C ARG A 443 28.46 -2.53 19.62
N ALA A 444 28.12 -2.22 20.86
CA ALA A 444 26.73 -2.21 21.28
C ALA A 444 25.95 -1.21 20.42
N GLY A 445 24.88 -1.68 19.78
CA GLY A 445 23.98 -0.82 19.02
C GLY A 445 23.29 0.22 19.91
N ARG A 446 22.80 1.29 19.28
CA ARG A 446 22.18 2.46 19.96
C ARG A 446 20.82 2.16 20.63
N HIS A 447 20.21 1.02 20.32
CA HIS A 447 18.92 0.61 20.87
C HIS A 447 19.02 -0.68 21.69
N ALA A 448 18.01 -0.95 22.51
CA ALA A 448 17.77 -2.29 23.03
C ALA A 448 17.06 -3.16 21.98
N ALA A 449 16.97 -4.47 22.23
CA ALA A 449 16.31 -5.41 21.29
C ALA A 449 14.97 -5.91 21.86
N GLY A 450 13.87 -5.45 21.29
CA GLY A 450 12.55 -6.01 21.53
C GLY A 450 12.31 -7.20 20.62
N PHE A 451 11.51 -8.18 21.07
CA PHE A 451 11.06 -9.26 20.21
C PHE A 451 9.58 -9.61 20.41
N ARG A 452 8.98 -10.26 19.41
CA ARG A 452 7.61 -10.81 19.46
C ARG A 452 7.54 -12.08 18.64
N ARG A 453 6.79 -13.07 19.13
CA ARG A 453 6.37 -14.21 18.31
C ARG A 453 5.04 -13.89 17.64
N LEU A 454 5.00 -13.99 16.32
CA LEU A 454 3.80 -13.88 15.50
C LEU A 454 3.32 -15.30 15.21
N THR A 455 2.05 -15.60 15.47
CA THR A 455 1.49 -16.96 15.28
C THR A 455 0.40 -17.04 14.22
N ASP A 456 0.05 -15.91 13.61
CA ASP A 456 -1.08 -15.78 12.69
C ASP A 456 -0.66 -15.13 11.35
N VAL A 457 0.47 -15.58 10.79
CA VAL A 457 0.94 -15.10 9.48
C VAL A 457 0.18 -15.86 8.38
N PRO A 458 -0.59 -15.19 7.51
CA PRO A 458 -1.25 -15.84 6.38
C PRO A 458 -0.24 -16.42 5.40
N LEU A 459 -0.61 -17.51 4.72
CA LEU A 459 0.16 -18.11 3.63
C LEU A 459 -0.58 -17.96 2.30
N SER A 460 0.15 -17.60 1.26
CA SER A 460 -0.34 -17.56 -0.10
C SER A 460 -0.40 -18.98 -0.69
N GLU A 461 -1.19 -19.14 -1.76
CA GLU A 461 -1.36 -20.44 -2.41
C GLU A 461 -0.04 -21.03 -2.94
N ASP A 462 0.83 -20.18 -3.49
CA ASP A 462 2.18 -20.56 -3.95
C ASP A 462 3.16 -20.86 -2.80
N ALA A 463 2.85 -20.47 -1.55
CA ALA A 463 3.57 -20.91 -0.36
C ALA A 463 3.10 -22.30 0.13
N CYS A 464 1.83 -22.67 -0.10
CA CYS A 464 1.22 -23.90 0.41
C CYS A 464 1.38 -25.12 -0.50
N TYR A 465 1.69 -26.29 0.08
CA TYR A 465 1.52 -27.55 -0.61
C TYR A 465 0.06 -27.78 -1.02
N ALA A 466 -0.14 -28.33 -2.21
CA ALA A 466 -1.45 -28.80 -2.65
C ALA A 466 -1.93 -30.01 -1.81
N ASP A 467 -1.00 -30.90 -1.45
CA ASP A 467 -1.24 -32.11 -0.64
C ASP A 467 -0.08 -32.35 0.33
N ALA A 468 -0.31 -33.20 1.33
CA ALA A 468 0.73 -33.60 2.28
C ALA A 468 1.95 -34.23 1.56
N ARG A 469 3.16 -33.82 1.96
CA ARG A 469 4.43 -34.23 1.36
C ARG A 469 5.20 -35.20 2.26
N PRO A 470 5.38 -36.47 1.88
CA PRO A 470 6.28 -37.36 2.61
C PRO A 470 7.74 -37.04 2.28
N PHE A 471 8.59 -36.89 3.30
CA PHE A 471 10.03 -36.72 3.16
C PHE A 471 10.75 -37.28 4.41
N GLU A 472 11.77 -38.12 4.22
CA GLU A 472 12.51 -38.81 5.30
C GLU A 472 11.62 -39.50 6.35
N GLY A 473 10.52 -40.12 5.92
CA GLY A 473 9.59 -40.84 6.82
C GLY A 473 8.68 -39.93 7.66
N LEU A 474 8.73 -38.62 7.46
CA LEU A 474 7.80 -37.64 8.04
C LEU A 474 6.82 -37.13 6.97
N VAL A 475 5.65 -36.65 7.43
CA VAL A 475 4.63 -36.05 6.56
C VAL A 475 4.59 -34.54 6.82
N TYR A 476 4.88 -33.77 5.78
CA TYR A 476 4.88 -32.32 5.79
C TYR A 476 3.57 -31.76 5.24
N GLN A 477 3.01 -30.78 5.93
CA GLN A 477 1.77 -30.13 5.55
C GLN A 477 1.90 -28.63 5.74
N SER A 478 1.22 -27.86 4.89
CA SER A 478 1.11 -26.42 5.06
C SER A 478 0.37 -26.15 6.36
N PRO A 479 0.91 -25.32 7.26
CA PRO A 479 0.13 -24.90 8.42
C PRO A 479 -1.01 -24.00 7.94
N GLU A 480 -2.13 -23.98 8.67
CA GLU A 480 -3.22 -23.03 8.37
C GLU A 480 -2.74 -21.58 8.50
N ARG A 481 -1.85 -21.33 9.47
CA ARG A 481 -1.18 -20.06 9.72
C ARG A 481 0.28 -20.30 10.08
N MET A 482 1.16 -19.48 9.53
CA MET A 482 2.60 -19.57 9.76
C MET A 482 3.01 -18.80 11.01
N THR A 483 4.00 -19.32 11.73
CA THR A 483 4.68 -18.60 12.81
C THR A 483 5.81 -17.76 12.25
N ALA A 484 6.09 -16.59 12.83
CA ALA A 484 7.31 -15.84 12.57
C ALA A 484 7.88 -15.22 13.85
N LEU A 485 9.19 -15.03 13.90
CA LEU A 485 9.87 -14.30 14.97
C LEU A 485 10.24 -12.91 14.48
N LEU A 486 9.84 -11.90 15.25
CA LEU A 486 10.10 -10.50 14.95
C LEU A 486 11.03 -9.92 16.00
N TYR A 487 12.13 -9.31 15.58
CA TYR A 487 12.99 -8.45 16.39
C TYR A 487 12.92 -7.02 15.90
N TYR A 488 13.00 -6.06 16.82
CA TYR A 488 12.89 -4.64 16.49
C TYR A 488 13.66 -3.77 17.48
N PRO A 489 14.07 -2.56 17.08
CA PRO A 489 14.72 -1.62 17.98
C PRO A 489 13.75 -1.19 19.08
N ALA A 490 14.16 -1.30 20.34
CA ALA A 490 13.30 -1.06 21.50
C ALA A 490 13.97 -0.15 22.53
N GLN A 491 13.14 0.40 23.43
CA GLN A 491 13.59 1.18 24.59
C GLN A 491 14.23 0.30 25.67
N ALA A 492 13.80 -0.96 25.78
CA ALA A 492 14.35 -1.98 26.67
C ALA A 492 14.41 -3.33 25.96
N SER A 493 15.29 -4.25 26.40
CA SER A 493 15.38 -5.58 25.80
C SER A 493 14.30 -6.48 26.39
N GLY A 494 13.60 -7.24 25.55
CA GLY A 494 12.61 -8.21 26.03
C GLY A 494 11.42 -8.44 25.08
N GLU A 495 10.59 -9.41 25.43
CA GLU A 495 9.37 -9.70 24.68
C GLU A 495 8.35 -8.56 24.84
N GLY A 496 7.75 -8.12 23.74
CA GLY A 496 6.72 -7.08 23.76
C GLY A 496 7.18 -5.69 24.20
N ALA A 497 8.50 -5.45 24.34
CA ALA A 497 9.06 -4.18 24.75
C ALA A 497 8.59 -2.99 23.88
N ALA A 498 8.54 -1.79 24.45
CA ALA A 498 8.18 -0.58 23.73
C ALA A 498 9.21 -0.28 22.64
N VAL A 499 8.73 0.08 21.45
CA VAL A 499 9.57 0.36 20.28
C VAL A 499 10.36 1.66 20.49
N ALA A 500 11.60 1.71 19.98
CA ALA A 500 12.41 2.90 20.02
C ALA A 500 11.77 4.05 19.20
N THR A 501 11.99 5.29 19.63
CA THR A 501 11.33 6.48 19.07
C THR A 501 11.92 6.98 17.74
N GLU A 502 13.12 6.51 17.35
CA GLU A 502 13.89 7.00 16.19
C GLU A 502 13.48 6.43 14.83
N ALA A 503 12.26 5.93 14.73
CA ALA A 503 11.82 5.20 13.56
C ALA A 503 11.29 6.17 12.45
N PRO A 504 11.22 5.76 11.17
CA PRO A 504 11.14 4.38 10.74
C PRO A 504 12.49 3.67 10.50
N PHE A 505 12.52 2.36 10.78
CA PHE A 505 13.71 1.51 10.71
C PHE A 505 13.69 0.60 9.46
N PRO A 506 14.81 0.43 8.73
CA PRO A 506 14.89 -0.50 7.61
C PRO A 506 14.52 -1.94 8.02
N VAL A 507 13.98 -2.70 7.06
CA VAL A 507 13.48 -4.06 7.29
C VAL A 507 14.43 -5.09 6.72
N VAL A 508 14.69 -6.15 7.49
CA VAL A 508 15.44 -7.33 7.04
C VAL A 508 14.56 -8.57 7.18
N ALA A 509 14.30 -9.29 6.09
CA ALA A 509 13.64 -10.59 6.15
C ALA A 509 14.68 -11.71 6.17
N LEU A 510 14.56 -12.63 7.13
CA LEU A 510 15.53 -13.70 7.35
C LEU A 510 14.90 -15.06 7.00
N ALA A 511 15.47 -15.74 6.00
CA ALA A 511 15.14 -17.14 5.70
C ALA A 511 16.21 -18.06 6.30
N HIS A 512 15.79 -18.95 7.19
CA HIS A 512 16.68 -19.90 7.88
C HIS A 512 16.84 -21.21 7.11
N THR A 513 17.91 -21.94 7.42
CA THR A 513 18.05 -23.33 6.97
C THR A 513 17.21 -24.27 7.83
N ARG A 514 16.83 -25.41 7.26
CA ARG A 514 16.17 -26.50 7.99
C ARG A 514 17.22 -27.52 8.43
N ARG A 515 17.18 -27.97 9.69
CA ARG A 515 17.96 -29.13 10.16
C ARG A 515 17.27 -30.43 9.75
N LEU A 516 18.03 -31.41 9.25
CA LEU A 516 17.53 -32.77 9.02
C LEU A 516 17.38 -33.52 10.36
N GLN A 517 16.55 -34.58 10.38
CA GLN A 517 16.43 -35.40 11.60
C GLN A 517 17.78 -36.02 11.96
N GLY A 518 18.23 -35.80 13.21
CA GLY A 518 19.53 -36.26 13.69
C GLY A 518 20.68 -35.26 13.48
N GLU A 519 20.47 -34.18 12.71
CA GLU A 519 21.45 -33.11 12.58
C GLU A 519 21.35 -32.11 13.74
N GLY A 520 22.48 -31.89 14.41
CA GLY A 520 22.72 -30.67 15.15
C GLY A 520 22.41 -30.71 16.65
N GLY A 521 21.54 -31.54 17.22
CA GLY A 521 21.36 -31.58 18.68
C GLY A 521 20.00 -32.11 19.16
N ARG A 522 19.68 -31.93 20.45
CA ARG A 522 18.43 -32.40 21.10
C ARG A 522 17.20 -31.50 20.83
N ASP A 523 17.39 -30.34 20.21
CA ASP A 523 16.34 -29.34 20.03
C ASP A 523 15.38 -29.64 18.89
N ASP A 524 14.10 -29.38 19.15
CA ASP A 524 12.95 -29.48 18.25
C ASP A 524 13.17 -28.73 16.91
N THR A 525 13.16 -29.47 15.80
CA THR A 525 13.37 -28.92 14.45
C THR A 525 12.23 -28.03 13.98
N THR A 526 11.07 -28.03 14.66
CA THR A 526 9.97 -27.08 14.43
C THR A 526 10.28 -25.66 14.91
N GLN A 527 11.44 -25.44 15.55
CA GLN A 527 11.86 -24.13 16.05
C GLN A 527 13.07 -23.55 15.33
N ASP A 528 13.40 -24.03 14.14
CA ASP A 528 14.59 -23.61 13.39
C ASP A 528 14.59 -22.12 13.02
N TYR A 529 13.43 -21.47 12.96
CA TYR A 529 13.34 -20.01 12.80
C TYR A 529 13.99 -19.21 13.93
N ARG A 530 14.30 -19.84 15.06
CA ARG A 530 15.04 -19.23 16.18
C ARG A 530 16.55 -19.27 16.02
N GLN A 531 17.07 -20.02 15.04
CA GLN A 531 18.50 -20.29 14.84
C GLN A 531 19.37 -19.04 14.79
N LEU A 532 18.87 -17.91 14.29
CA LEU A 532 19.66 -16.68 14.15
C LEU A 532 19.21 -15.57 15.10
N SER A 533 18.49 -15.90 16.17
CA SER A 533 17.96 -14.94 17.16
C SER A 533 19.02 -13.96 17.69
N GLY A 534 20.24 -14.42 17.95
CA GLY A 534 21.33 -13.57 18.42
C GLY A 534 21.85 -12.58 17.37
N LEU A 535 21.76 -12.92 16.07
CA LEU A 535 22.05 -12.00 14.97
C LEU A 535 20.87 -11.03 14.74
N MET A 536 19.63 -11.54 14.77
CA MET A 536 18.42 -10.71 14.68
C MET A 536 18.37 -9.66 15.79
N ALA A 537 18.66 -10.05 17.04
CA ALA A 537 18.75 -9.15 18.18
C ALA A 537 19.90 -8.14 18.02
N HIS A 538 21.03 -8.54 17.42
CA HIS A 538 22.14 -7.62 17.12
C HIS A 538 21.69 -6.56 16.12
N LEU A 539 21.13 -6.96 14.99
CA LEU A 539 20.59 -6.04 13.98
C LEU A 539 19.50 -5.11 14.56
N ALA A 540 18.62 -5.60 15.43
CA ALA A 540 17.65 -4.76 16.12
C ALA A 540 18.31 -3.65 16.97
N ARG A 541 19.40 -3.95 17.70
CA ARG A 541 20.15 -2.93 18.43
C ARG A 541 20.78 -1.87 17.51
N HIS A 542 21.11 -2.27 16.27
CA HIS A 542 21.63 -1.37 15.23
C HIS A 542 20.54 -0.67 14.40
N GLY A 543 19.26 -0.80 14.78
CA GLY A 543 18.19 -0.02 14.17
C GLY A 543 17.55 -0.69 12.95
N PHE A 544 17.49 -2.02 12.93
CA PHE A 544 16.78 -2.80 11.90
C PHE A 544 15.58 -3.54 12.50
N VAL A 545 14.47 -3.58 11.77
CA VAL A 545 13.37 -4.50 12.06
C VAL A 545 13.64 -5.80 11.33
N VAL A 546 13.69 -6.93 12.05
CA VAL A 546 14.08 -8.23 11.48
C VAL A 546 12.96 -9.24 11.68
N ILE A 547 12.45 -9.83 10.59
CA ILE A 547 11.44 -10.89 10.64
C ILE A 547 11.97 -12.20 10.08
N ALA A 548 11.78 -13.29 10.81
CA ALA A 548 12.12 -14.65 10.39
C ALA A 548 10.87 -15.54 10.42
N PRO A 549 10.25 -15.85 9.27
CA PRO A 549 9.21 -16.87 9.22
C PRO A 549 9.73 -18.25 9.61
N ASP A 550 8.82 -19.06 10.14
CA ASP A 550 9.01 -20.49 10.28
C ASP A 550 8.91 -21.17 8.91
N LEU A 551 10.04 -21.74 8.48
CA LEU A 551 10.19 -22.53 7.26
C LEU A 551 10.42 -24.02 7.59
N SER A 552 10.31 -24.43 8.85
CA SER A 552 10.50 -25.82 9.31
C SER A 552 9.40 -26.79 8.84
N TRP A 553 8.34 -26.31 8.22
CA TRP A 553 7.32 -27.14 7.59
C TRP A 553 7.60 -27.39 6.10
N LEU A 554 8.64 -26.76 5.54
CA LEU A 554 9.09 -26.95 4.15
C LEU A 554 10.17 -28.03 4.03
N THR A 555 10.08 -28.88 3.01
CA THR A 555 11.13 -29.88 2.71
C THR A 555 12.38 -29.19 2.13
N PRO A 556 13.56 -29.84 2.17
CA PRO A 556 14.78 -29.34 1.53
C PRO A 556 14.72 -29.34 -0.01
N GLU A 557 14.06 -30.35 -0.60
CA GLU A 557 14.03 -30.58 -2.06
C GLU A 557 13.06 -29.65 -2.81
N GLU A 558 12.05 -29.09 -2.13
CA GLU A 558 11.02 -28.27 -2.77
C GLU A 558 11.43 -26.79 -2.84
N GLY A 559 11.59 -26.33 -4.09
CA GLY A 559 11.37 -24.98 -4.62
C GLY A 559 11.95 -23.78 -3.84
N PRO A 560 13.01 -23.13 -4.36
CA PRO A 560 13.36 -21.74 -4.00
C PRO A 560 12.13 -20.82 -3.98
N VAL A 561 11.19 -21.06 -4.90
CA VAL A 561 9.93 -20.34 -5.08
C VAL A 561 9.02 -20.41 -3.85
N ARG A 562 8.84 -21.59 -3.24
CA ARG A 562 7.90 -21.76 -2.11
C ARG A 562 8.44 -21.13 -0.83
N ARG A 563 9.74 -21.28 -0.60
CA ARG A 563 10.44 -20.59 0.50
C ARG A 563 10.45 -19.08 0.30
N ALA A 564 10.64 -18.62 -0.93
CA ALA A 564 10.54 -17.20 -1.28
C ALA A 564 9.12 -16.66 -1.07
N ALA A 565 8.08 -17.43 -1.43
CA ALA A 565 6.68 -17.07 -1.18
C ALA A 565 6.38 -16.96 0.32
N ALA A 566 6.79 -17.92 1.14
CA ALA A 566 6.63 -17.83 2.60
C ALA A 566 7.41 -16.63 3.19
N LEU A 567 8.62 -16.34 2.68
CA LEU A 567 9.40 -15.16 3.08
C LEU A 567 8.69 -13.85 2.70
N ARG A 568 8.11 -13.78 1.50
CA ARG A 568 7.29 -12.68 1.01
C ARG A 568 6.03 -12.50 1.86
N ASP A 569 5.36 -13.57 2.24
CA ASP A 569 4.15 -13.54 3.05
C ASP A 569 4.43 -13.00 4.45
N ALA A 570 5.56 -13.36 5.04
CA ALA A 570 6.02 -12.80 6.31
C ALA A 570 6.29 -11.28 6.21
N LEU A 571 6.97 -10.84 5.15
CA LEU A 571 7.19 -9.42 4.87
C LEU A 571 5.86 -8.68 4.64
N ALA A 572 4.92 -9.28 3.91
CA ALA A 572 3.60 -8.70 3.65
C ALA A 572 2.78 -8.58 4.94
N HIS A 573 2.80 -9.61 5.79
CA HIS A 573 2.18 -9.57 7.11
C HIS A 573 2.82 -8.52 8.01
N LEU A 574 4.15 -8.41 8.01
CA LEU A 574 4.83 -7.34 8.74
C LEU A 574 4.44 -5.97 8.19
N ARG A 575 4.34 -5.77 6.87
CA ARG A 575 3.91 -4.49 6.24
C ARG A 575 2.47 -4.14 6.56
N ALA A 576 1.60 -5.14 6.69
CA ALA A 576 0.23 -4.98 7.14
C ALA A 576 0.16 -4.63 8.64
N GLY A 577 0.98 -5.28 9.48
CA GLY A 577 0.99 -5.07 10.94
C GLY A 577 1.83 -3.89 11.45
N SER A 578 2.77 -3.38 10.66
CA SER A 578 3.70 -2.29 11.05
C SER A 578 3.08 -0.89 11.02
N ARG A 579 1.74 -0.79 10.94
CA ARG A 579 1.01 0.47 10.81
C ARG A 579 0.68 1.13 12.16
N GLY A 580 1.60 0.93 13.12
CA GLY A 580 1.58 1.45 14.50
C GLY A 580 3.01 1.57 15.07
N LEU A 581 3.23 1.19 16.34
CA LEU A 581 4.48 1.38 17.12
C LEU A 581 5.78 0.90 16.45
N LEU A 582 5.76 -0.09 15.55
CA LEU A 582 6.97 -0.71 14.99
C LEU A 582 7.70 0.13 13.93
N LEU A 583 7.02 1.13 13.32
CA LEU A 583 7.59 2.10 12.40
C LEU A 583 8.65 1.47 11.45
N ALA A 584 8.26 0.47 10.69
CA ALA A 584 9.14 -0.23 9.75
C ALA A 584 9.16 0.47 8.38
N ASP A 585 10.34 0.58 7.77
CA ASP A 585 10.56 1.22 6.46
C ASP A 585 10.72 0.18 5.35
N PHE A 586 9.64 -0.02 4.59
CA PHE A 586 9.59 -0.96 3.47
C PHE A 586 10.13 -0.40 2.15
N GLU A 587 10.61 0.84 2.12
CA GLU A 587 11.42 1.33 1.00
C GLU A 587 12.88 0.88 1.14
N ARG A 588 13.29 0.41 2.33
CA ARG A 588 14.66 -0.01 2.63
C ARG A 588 14.64 -1.47 3.13
N VAL A 589 14.37 -2.39 2.19
CA VAL A 589 14.27 -3.83 2.47
C VAL A 589 15.56 -4.55 2.12
N GLY A 590 16.08 -5.34 3.06
CA GLY A 590 17.14 -6.32 2.84
C GLY A 590 16.66 -7.75 3.06
N LEU A 591 17.32 -8.71 2.42
CA LEU A 591 17.08 -10.14 2.64
C LEU A 591 18.32 -10.81 3.21
N LEU A 592 18.14 -11.69 4.19
CA LEU A 592 19.18 -12.48 4.81
C LEU A 592 18.84 -13.96 4.67
N GLY A 593 19.65 -14.71 3.94
CA GLY A 593 19.46 -16.15 3.77
C GLY A 593 20.56 -16.94 4.45
N HIS A 594 20.21 -18.00 5.16
CA HIS A 594 21.16 -18.92 5.81
C HIS A 594 20.98 -20.34 5.29
N GLY A 595 22.07 -20.99 4.84
CA GLY A 595 22.00 -22.32 4.23
C GLY A 595 21.00 -22.36 3.08
N LEU A 596 20.06 -23.31 3.14
CA LEU A 596 18.95 -23.40 2.18
C LEU A 596 18.04 -22.15 2.15
N GLY A 597 18.02 -21.35 3.22
CA GLY A 597 17.34 -20.05 3.21
C GLY A 597 17.97 -19.04 2.24
N GLY A 598 19.22 -19.25 1.82
CA GLY A 598 19.86 -18.47 0.75
C GLY A 598 19.10 -18.50 -0.57
N THR A 599 18.55 -19.66 -0.94
CA THR A 599 17.77 -19.80 -2.19
C THR A 599 16.44 -19.05 -2.11
N ALA A 600 15.84 -18.97 -0.93
CA ALA A 600 14.63 -18.17 -0.69
C ALA A 600 14.89 -16.67 -0.83
N ALA A 601 15.99 -16.19 -0.24
CA ALA A 601 16.39 -14.79 -0.33
C ALA A 601 16.72 -14.40 -1.79
N LEU A 602 17.44 -15.24 -2.53
CA LEU A 602 17.72 -15.02 -3.95
C LEU A 602 16.45 -15.10 -4.81
N GLY A 603 15.59 -16.09 -4.54
CA GLY A 603 14.32 -16.26 -5.25
C GLY A 603 13.43 -15.02 -5.13
N LEU A 604 13.31 -14.47 -3.91
CA LEU A 604 12.53 -13.25 -3.68
C LEU A 604 13.21 -11.99 -4.24
N ALA A 605 14.53 -11.89 -4.19
CA ALA A 605 15.27 -10.77 -4.77
C ALA A 605 15.16 -10.68 -6.30
N LEU A 606 15.03 -11.84 -6.96
CA LEU A 606 14.92 -11.94 -8.42
C LEU A 606 13.46 -11.96 -8.92
N ASP A 607 12.49 -12.04 -8.01
CA ASP A 607 11.08 -12.03 -8.33
C ASP A 607 10.65 -10.64 -8.81
N ARG A 608 10.44 -10.49 -10.12
CA ARG A 608 9.99 -9.24 -10.75
C ARG A 608 8.56 -8.86 -10.37
N GLU A 609 7.79 -9.81 -9.85
CA GLU A 609 6.43 -9.58 -9.35
C GLU A 609 6.42 -9.31 -7.83
N SER A 610 7.59 -9.33 -7.19
CA SER A 610 7.74 -8.99 -5.78
C SER A 610 7.28 -7.55 -5.49
N LEU A 611 6.52 -7.42 -4.41
CA LEU A 611 5.96 -6.16 -3.91
C LEU A 611 6.97 -5.30 -3.15
N PHE A 612 8.20 -5.80 -3.02
CA PHE A 612 9.27 -5.24 -2.22
C PHE A 612 10.46 -4.95 -3.13
N ASP A 613 10.90 -3.69 -3.14
CA ASP A 613 12.17 -3.30 -3.74
C ASP A 613 13.32 -3.74 -2.83
N VAL A 614 13.93 -4.88 -3.14
CA VAL A 614 15.01 -5.47 -2.35
C VAL A 614 16.32 -4.75 -2.68
N ARG A 615 16.83 -3.99 -1.71
CA ARG A 615 18.02 -3.16 -1.89
C ARG A 615 19.34 -3.86 -1.57
N ALA A 616 19.31 -4.95 -0.83
CA ALA A 616 20.52 -5.66 -0.41
C ALA A 616 20.22 -7.12 -0.03
N VAL A 617 21.10 -8.05 -0.40
CA VAL A 617 20.98 -9.47 -0.05
C VAL A 617 22.23 -9.96 0.67
N ALA A 618 22.09 -10.61 1.82
CA ALA A 618 23.18 -11.24 2.55
C ALA A 618 22.97 -12.75 2.65
N LEU A 619 24.01 -13.53 2.35
CA LEU A 619 23.99 -14.99 2.32
C LEU A 619 25.00 -15.55 3.30
N LEU A 620 24.54 -16.39 4.22
CA LEU A 620 25.35 -17.06 5.23
C LEU A 620 25.45 -18.56 4.92
N ALA A 621 26.66 -19.04 4.61
CA ALA A 621 26.92 -20.42 4.19
C ALA A 621 25.90 -20.90 3.13
N PRO A 622 25.76 -20.21 1.98
CA PRO A 622 24.89 -20.70 0.92
C PRO A 622 25.37 -22.08 0.42
N PRO A 623 24.47 -22.95 -0.07
CA PRO A 623 24.87 -24.19 -0.73
C PRO A 623 25.71 -23.88 -1.98
N ASP A 624 26.64 -24.76 -2.35
CA ASP A 624 27.54 -24.56 -3.50
C ASP A 624 26.76 -24.19 -4.78
N ALA A 625 27.06 -23.01 -5.31
CA ALA A 625 26.33 -22.37 -6.41
C ALA A 625 26.36 -23.14 -7.74
N ALA A 626 27.12 -24.23 -7.84
CA ALA A 626 27.21 -25.06 -9.05
C ALA A 626 25.91 -25.79 -9.43
N GLN A 627 24.91 -25.86 -8.54
CA GLN A 627 23.62 -26.52 -8.82
C GLN A 627 22.43 -25.55 -8.98
N SER A 628 22.62 -24.27 -8.64
CA SER A 628 21.53 -23.28 -8.68
C SER A 628 21.68 -22.44 -9.94
N GLY A 629 21.07 -22.88 -11.05
CA GLY A 629 21.09 -22.22 -12.37
C GLY A 629 20.48 -20.81 -12.44
N HIS A 630 20.60 -20.00 -11.39
CA HIS A 630 20.17 -18.61 -11.37
C HIS A 630 21.21 -17.72 -12.05
N HIS A 631 20.81 -17.12 -13.16
CA HIS A 631 21.57 -16.08 -13.82
C HIS A 631 21.70 -14.89 -12.86
N LEU A 632 22.92 -14.57 -12.41
CA LEU A 632 23.22 -13.52 -11.40
C LEU A 632 22.97 -12.08 -11.89
N ALA A 633 22.46 -11.91 -13.10
CA ALA A 633 22.16 -10.61 -13.68
C ALA A 633 20.90 -10.01 -13.05
N GLY A 634 21.02 -8.82 -12.46
CA GLY A 634 19.90 -8.08 -11.86
C GLY A 634 19.73 -8.25 -10.35
N LEU A 635 20.65 -8.95 -9.66
CA LEU A 635 20.67 -8.94 -8.20
C LEU A 635 21.05 -7.56 -7.66
N PRO A 636 20.48 -7.14 -6.51
CA PRO A 636 20.99 -6.01 -5.76
C PRO A 636 22.41 -6.30 -5.21
N PRO A 637 23.08 -5.31 -4.61
CA PRO A 637 24.31 -5.54 -3.88
C PRO A 637 24.19 -6.77 -2.97
N THR A 638 25.20 -7.65 -3.02
CA THR A 638 25.13 -8.95 -2.36
C THR A 638 26.35 -9.18 -1.47
N LEU A 639 26.14 -9.66 -0.24
CA LEU A 639 27.17 -10.14 0.66
C LEU A 639 27.12 -11.66 0.75
N GLU A 640 28.27 -12.33 0.63
CA GLU A 640 28.40 -13.77 0.74
C GLU A 640 29.44 -14.16 1.78
N LEU A 641 29.01 -14.82 2.87
CA LEU A 641 29.89 -15.42 3.88
C LEU A 641 30.00 -16.92 3.62
N ARG A 642 31.14 -17.35 3.09
CA ARG A 642 31.37 -18.72 2.61
C ARG A 642 32.52 -19.44 3.31
N SER A 643 32.50 -20.77 3.25
CA SER A 643 33.59 -21.64 3.75
C SER A 643 34.59 -21.94 2.64
N LEU A 644 35.85 -22.18 3.01
CA LEU A 644 36.85 -22.80 2.14
C LEU A 644 36.72 -24.32 2.25
N THR A 645 36.10 -24.97 1.27
CA THR A 645 36.23 -26.42 1.03
C THR A 645 37.32 -26.60 -0.04
N ASP A 646 38.49 -27.07 0.40
CA ASP A 646 39.67 -27.46 -0.40
C ASP A 646 39.86 -26.82 -1.79
N GLY A 647 40.72 -25.80 -1.83
CA GLY A 647 41.75 -25.70 -2.87
C GLY A 647 41.39 -25.21 -4.28
N SER A 648 40.17 -24.79 -4.59
CA SER A 648 39.89 -24.17 -5.90
C SER A 648 39.18 -22.82 -5.78
N LEU A 649 39.88 -21.76 -6.21
CA LEU A 649 39.22 -20.54 -6.64
C LEU A 649 38.36 -20.89 -7.87
N PRO A 650 37.07 -20.52 -7.95
CA PRO A 650 36.35 -20.63 -9.21
C PRO A 650 37.06 -19.75 -10.24
N GLU A 651 37.52 -20.35 -11.34
CA GLU A 651 38.02 -19.62 -12.50
C GLU A 651 36.98 -18.58 -12.94
N ARG A 652 37.46 -17.42 -13.39
CA ARG A 652 36.63 -16.37 -13.98
C ARG A 652 35.70 -17.00 -15.03
N PRO A 653 34.37 -16.93 -14.90
CA PRO A 653 33.50 -17.37 -15.98
C PRO A 653 33.75 -16.45 -17.18
N HIS A 654 34.22 -17.05 -18.28
CA HIS A 654 34.28 -16.38 -19.57
C HIS A 654 32.86 -15.99 -19.96
N ALA A 655 32.57 -14.68 -19.99
CA ALA A 655 31.28 -14.15 -20.40
C ALA A 655 31.03 -14.52 -21.87
N SER A 656 29.94 -15.25 -22.13
CA SER A 656 29.34 -15.36 -23.46
C SER A 656 28.65 -14.03 -23.78
N SER A 657 29.03 -13.44 -24.90
CA SER A 657 28.53 -12.15 -25.38
C SER A 657 27.09 -12.26 -25.88
N ALA A 658 26.12 -11.75 -25.11
CA ALA A 658 24.87 -11.17 -25.61
C ALA A 658 23.98 -10.68 -24.45
N LEU A 659 24.29 -9.51 -23.88
CA LEU A 659 23.40 -8.58 -23.15
C LEU A 659 24.28 -7.53 -22.48
N ALA A 660 24.87 -6.65 -23.29
CA ALA A 660 25.59 -5.48 -22.81
C ALA A 660 24.57 -4.36 -22.68
N ASP A 661 24.29 -3.93 -21.43
CA ASP A 661 23.98 -2.53 -21.05
C ASP A 661 23.64 -2.34 -19.56
N THR A 662 23.83 -3.32 -18.67
CA THR A 662 23.73 -3.11 -17.21
C THR A 662 25.05 -3.40 -16.51
N VAL A 663 25.57 -2.40 -15.78
CA VAL A 663 26.67 -2.60 -14.82
C VAL A 663 26.13 -3.44 -13.65
N PRO A 664 26.64 -4.66 -13.39
CA PRO A 664 26.18 -5.49 -12.28
C PRO A 664 26.48 -4.83 -10.92
N ALA A 665 25.56 -5.01 -9.98
CA ALA A 665 25.71 -4.53 -8.61
C ALA A 665 26.90 -5.21 -7.91
N PRO A 666 27.55 -4.54 -6.95
CA PRO A 666 28.74 -5.07 -6.26
C PRO A 666 28.43 -6.33 -5.46
N ARG A 667 29.34 -7.31 -5.53
CA ARG A 667 29.31 -8.51 -4.68
C ARG A 667 30.46 -8.48 -3.69
N HIS A 668 30.16 -8.55 -2.40
CA HIS A 668 31.12 -8.60 -1.31
C HIS A 668 31.29 -10.03 -0.84
N LEU A 669 32.51 -10.54 -0.86
CA LEU A 669 32.81 -11.90 -0.46
C LEU A 669 33.70 -11.90 0.77
N VAL A 670 33.25 -12.63 1.80
CA VAL A 670 33.99 -12.85 3.05
C VAL A 670 34.19 -14.35 3.19
N THR A 671 35.43 -14.79 3.00
CA THR A 671 35.79 -16.20 3.15
C THR A 671 36.25 -16.45 4.59
N VAL A 672 35.60 -17.39 5.25
CA VAL A 672 35.83 -17.71 6.65
C VAL A 672 36.39 -19.15 6.76
N PRO A 673 37.57 -19.34 7.38
CA PRO A 673 38.17 -20.66 7.53
C PRO A 673 37.32 -21.63 8.37
N GLY A 674 37.09 -22.84 7.84
CA GLY A 674 36.48 -23.95 8.58
C GLY A 674 35.06 -23.69 9.10
N VAL A 675 34.25 -22.93 8.34
CA VAL A 675 32.83 -22.73 8.66
C VAL A 675 32.08 -24.03 8.58
N THR A 676 31.26 -24.29 9.60
CA THR A 676 30.22 -25.31 9.52
C THR A 676 28.89 -24.65 9.18
N PRO A 677 27.96 -25.35 8.49
CA PRO A 677 26.64 -24.80 8.14
C PRO A 677 25.89 -24.19 9.34
N TYR A 678 26.16 -24.65 10.56
CA TYR A 678 25.52 -24.21 11.79
C TYR A 678 26.38 -23.28 12.66
N GLY A 679 27.57 -22.88 12.22
CA GLY A 679 28.49 -22.03 12.99
C GLY A 679 27.96 -20.62 13.28
N TYR A 680 27.01 -20.14 12.48
CA TYR A 680 26.37 -18.83 12.67
C TYR A 680 25.16 -18.84 13.61
N THR A 681 24.67 -20.04 13.98
CA THR A 681 23.45 -20.21 14.77
C THR A 681 23.65 -19.82 16.24
N THR A 682 22.55 -19.45 16.88
CA THR A 682 22.39 -18.94 18.24
C THR A 682 21.08 -19.49 18.80
N SER A 683 20.98 -19.63 20.13
CA SER A 683 19.73 -20.01 20.81
C SER A 683 19.21 -21.42 20.54
N LEU A 684 20.05 -22.31 20.01
CA LEU A 684 19.81 -23.75 19.97
C LEU A 684 20.97 -24.48 20.68
N ASP A 685 20.65 -25.54 21.43
CA ASP A 685 21.60 -26.45 22.07
C ASP A 685 22.22 -27.40 21.04
N LEU A 686 22.96 -26.80 20.10
CA LEU A 686 23.64 -27.52 19.05
C LEU A 686 25.05 -27.91 19.48
N GLN A 687 25.45 -29.15 19.22
CA GLN A 687 26.83 -29.62 19.46
C GLN A 687 27.83 -28.68 18.80
N ALA A 688 28.96 -28.41 19.48
CA ALA A 688 30.01 -27.55 18.94
C ALA A 688 30.41 -28.01 17.53
N PRO A 689 30.69 -27.10 16.59
CA PRO A 689 31.10 -27.44 15.23
C PRO A 689 32.19 -28.52 15.24
N SER A 690 31.91 -29.71 14.72
CA SER A 690 32.91 -30.76 14.54
C SER A 690 33.72 -30.49 13.28
N GLY A 691 34.46 -29.37 13.28
CA GLY A 691 35.47 -29.10 12.27
C GLY A 691 36.84 -29.52 12.82
N GLY A 692 37.72 -30.03 11.97
CA GLY A 692 39.08 -30.40 12.36
C GLY A 692 39.89 -29.21 12.93
N ALA A 693 41.20 -29.40 13.10
CA ALA A 693 42.11 -28.43 13.76
C ALA A 693 42.10 -26.98 13.18
N SER A 694 41.47 -26.74 12.04
CA SER A 694 41.34 -25.44 11.35
C SER A 694 39.99 -24.73 11.52
N ALA A 695 39.03 -25.29 12.26
CA ALA A 695 37.70 -24.70 12.40
C ALA A 695 37.62 -23.60 13.46
N LEU A 696 37.19 -22.40 13.06
CA LEU A 696 36.97 -21.30 13.99
C LEU A 696 35.90 -21.65 15.04
N PRO A 697 36.08 -21.25 16.32
CA PRO A 697 35.05 -21.43 17.33
C PRO A 697 33.73 -20.76 16.91
N ARG A 698 32.58 -21.36 17.28
CA ARG A 698 31.23 -20.84 16.97
C ARG A 698 31.09 -19.35 17.32
N ARG A 699 31.63 -18.93 18.47
CA ARG A 699 31.61 -17.53 18.90
C ARG A 699 32.30 -16.59 17.91
N ALA A 700 33.43 -17.00 17.33
CA ALA A 700 34.15 -16.22 16.32
C ALA A 700 33.33 -16.15 15.02
N GLN A 701 32.76 -17.27 14.56
CA GLN A 701 31.88 -17.29 13.39
C GLN A 701 30.65 -16.38 13.56
N GLN A 702 30.03 -16.38 14.74
CA GLN A 702 28.93 -15.47 15.09
C GLN A 702 29.36 -14.00 15.10
N GLN A 703 30.57 -13.68 15.59
CA GLN A 703 31.09 -12.31 15.54
C GLN A 703 31.34 -11.85 14.10
N ILE A 704 31.89 -12.72 13.25
CA ILE A 704 32.07 -12.42 11.83
C ILE A 704 30.72 -12.12 11.16
N ALA A 705 29.71 -12.97 11.37
CA ALA A 705 28.38 -12.72 10.82
C ALA A 705 27.78 -11.40 11.32
N LYS A 706 27.84 -11.12 12.63
CA LYS A 706 27.37 -9.84 13.19
C LYS A 706 28.08 -8.65 12.57
N ALA A 707 29.40 -8.73 12.40
CA ALA A 707 30.19 -7.64 11.87
C ALA A 707 29.83 -7.32 10.42
N TYR A 708 29.96 -8.29 9.52
CA TYR A 708 29.82 -8.04 8.08
C TYR A 708 28.36 -7.86 7.66
N VAL A 709 27.41 -8.61 8.24
CA VAL A 709 25.97 -8.41 7.94
C VAL A 709 25.51 -7.03 8.39
N THR A 710 25.95 -6.56 9.56
CA THR A 710 25.59 -5.22 10.05
C THR A 710 26.26 -4.14 9.20
N ALA A 711 27.56 -4.25 8.91
CA ALA A 711 28.25 -3.30 8.04
C ALA A 711 27.56 -3.19 6.66
N PHE A 712 27.20 -4.33 6.08
CA PHE A 712 26.55 -4.42 4.78
C PHE A 712 25.16 -3.76 4.76
N PHE A 713 24.26 -4.14 5.68
CA PHE A 713 22.93 -3.52 5.71
C PHE A 713 22.97 -2.06 6.15
N THR A 714 23.91 -1.66 7.01
CA THR A 714 24.07 -0.24 7.38
C THR A 714 24.52 0.58 6.18
N HIS A 715 25.39 0.03 5.33
CA HIS A 715 25.76 0.68 4.08
C HIS A 715 24.60 0.80 3.10
N TYR A 716 24.00 -0.33 2.70
CA TYR A 716 23.03 -0.32 1.60
C TYR A 716 21.61 0.09 2.01
N LEU A 717 21.23 -0.05 3.29
CA LEU A 717 19.89 0.31 3.76
C LEU A 717 19.87 1.59 4.61
N ARG A 718 21.02 2.10 5.09
CA ARG A 718 21.07 3.35 5.87
C ARG A 718 21.95 4.43 5.24
N GLY A 719 22.75 4.09 4.23
CA GLY A 719 23.63 5.04 3.54
C GLY A 719 24.87 5.43 4.34
N GLU A 720 25.23 4.65 5.37
CA GLU A 720 26.43 4.90 6.18
C GLU A 720 27.66 4.28 5.49
N ASP A 721 28.80 4.95 5.48
CA ASP A 721 29.96 4.47 4.72
C ASP A 721 30.72 3.36 5.47
N HIS A 722 30.48 2.11 5.07
CA HIS A 722 31.20 0.93 5.54
C HIS A 722 31.95 0.20 4.42
N LEU A 723 32.12 0.84 3.27
CA LEU A 723 32.63 0.19 2.07
C LEU A 723 34.07 -0.30 2.25
N ALA A 724 34.89 0.43 3.03
CA ALA A 724 36.27 0.04 3.32
C ALA A 724 36.38 -1.32 4.02
N TRP A 725 35.45 -1.66 4.92
CA TRP A 725 35.42 -2.99 5.54
C TRP A 725 34.89 -4.06 4.60
N LEU A 726 33.90 -3.71 3.76
CA LEU A 726 33.24 -4.64 2.84
C LEU A 726 34.07 -4.95 1.58
N SER A 727 35.08 -4.13 1.29
CA SER A 727 36.04 -4.29 0.18
C SER A 727 37.34 -4.96 0.62
N GLY A 728 37.64 -4.98 1.92
CA GLY A 728 38.93 -5.42 2.47
C GLY A 728 39.98 -4.31 2.56
N ASP A 729 39.66 -3.07 2.18
CA ASP A 729 40.56 -1.91 2.28
C ASP A 729 40.89 -1.51 3.72
N ALA A 730 40.04 -1.91 4.68
CA ALA A 730 40.27 -1.75 6.10
C ALA A 730 39.90 -3.02 6.87
N SER A 731 40.69 -3.37 7.89
CA SER A 731 40.36 -4.45 8.81
C SER A 731 39.47 -3.97 9.96
N LEU A 732 38.58 -4.84 10.42
CA LEU A 732 37.89 -4.66 11.69
C LEU A 732 38.85 -5.07 12.82
N THR A 733 39.22 -4.12 13.67
CA THR A 733 40.22 -4.33 14.73
C THR A 733 39.87 -5.52 15.63
N GLU A 734 38.58 -5.72 15.94
CA GLU A 734 38.09 -6.82 16.77
C GLU A 734 38.19 -8.20 16.09
N LEU A 735 38.41 -8.25 14.78
CA LEU A 735 38.54 -9.48 13.98
C LEU A 735 39.90 -9.59 13.29
N ALA A 736 40.84 -8.68 13.56
CA ALA A 736 42.12 -8.59 12.86
C ALA A 736 42.98 -9.85 13.01
N GLU A 737 42.85 -10.57 14.13
CA GLU A 737 43.59 -11.81 14.43
C GLU A 737 43.07 -13.03 13.65
N LEU A 738 41.92 -12.95 12.97
CA LEU A 738 41.27 -14.08 12.30
C LEU A 738 41.67 -14.26 10.82
N GLU A 739 42.56 -13.39 10.29
CA GLU A 739 43.07 -13.44 8.91
C GLU A 739 41.99 -13.72 7.84
N LEU A 740 40.87 -12.99 7.92
CA LEU A 740 39.74 -13.17 6.99
C LEU A 740 40.10 -12.65 5.59
N GLN A 741 39.73 -13.41 4.55
CA GLN A 741 39.83 -12.92 3.17
C GLN A 741 38.55 -12.19 2.79
N VAL A 742 38.66 -10.89 2.55
CA VAL A 742 37.56 -10.02 2.13
C VAL A 742 37.91 -9.39 0.79
N HIS A 743 37.00 -9.48 -0.16
CA HIS A 743 37.16 -8.79 -1.45
C HIS A 743 35.80 -8.43 -2.06
N VAL A 744 35.81 -7.51 -3.02
CA VAL A 744 34.65 -7.10 -3.78
C VAL A 744 34.81 -7.46 -5.25
N GLU A 745 33.80 -8.12 -5.82
CA GLU A 745 33.66 -8.31 -7.26
C GLU A 745 32.81 -7.17 -7.82
N ALA A 746 33.46 -6.25 -8.55
CA ALA A 746 32.81 -5.20 -9.33
C ALA A 746 33.33 -5.33 -10.78
N ARG A 747 32.43 -5.45 -11.75
CA ARG A 747 32.78 -5.36 -13.17
C ARG A 747 31.70 -4.66 -13.97
#